data_AF-A0A957FXS4-F1
#
_entry.id   AF-A0A957FXS4-F1
#
_cell.length_a   1.000
_cell.length_b   1.000
_cell.length_c   1.000
_cell.angle_alpha   90.00
_cell.angle_beta   90.00
_cell.angle_gamma   90.00
#
_symmetry.space_group_name_H-M   'P 1'
#
loop_
_entity.id
_entity.type
_entity.pdbx_description
1 polymer ?
#
loop_
_entity_poly.entity_id
_entity_poly.type
_entity_poly.pdbx_seq_one_letter_code
_entity_poly.pdbx_strand_id
1 'polypeptide(L)'
;MMTDFQSKGQQEPIAIIGIGCRFPGQLDTPAALWRFLQAGQTNVAEIPAGRFPLDTLYDSEPGRSGRMQTRWGAYFTPAELEAFDYGFFGIAPREAARLDPQQRLLLETSWQAVADAGLPVEQLAGSDTAVYAGLWADDFEARLFGDIDGLDLYATTGSGRYAAAGRLSYFFGWHGPSLTVDTACSSSLVAIHLACKALQAGECELALAGGVNLILQPQITVAYSQAGMMAPDGRCKFGDAAADGYVRSEGAGMVVLKRLSQAVTDGDRIYATILGSAVNNDGQSGKHFVTPGLEGQSRLLQQSWARAGINPTQLNYVEAHGTGTRVGDRVELTALGTLLAAERSVADPCLVGSIKVNLGHLEAAAGVAGLIKAALVAYHGAVPPTLHLQQPNPSVAWAELPLKLPLENSKLSQTGERAYLGVTSFGISGTNAHVVLASQPPLAPAAPLAARRRLITLSARTSEALADVAFHLQEHIATEEMALADIAYTTSQRSSQLPFRAVLAAADLAELDMSLTALANGQPAPGLWQGRVPAEEPAGPTWLFGPAEPWPAAAFATFLASQPLAASALQRLEATTGEAEANAALLPDAPAPLRLFWQQLVWAEMWRALGPAPVAIKAHGTGGFAAAVSVGELSLTNASAQLAAGRQRPTISRNGKAPDWEEVTVAADWQAIRQIEAGSLLDMGPTGRSPEALLEGQIARLHLAGLPIAWANYQPGGRLITLPNYPWQRARCWYGDAGAAFVLPAGALSSLLGEQLPALAHRPQEHSWQRQWPAGELGQLLANPSALQALLEAAARVLWGERALEVNVAAPAGKVSSSSGAVWSQLTLDVIQPGEAGFAFYGRAAAESSWQLLARGEIVPRPEYPLPQPVRTALAAVPAARQSGWLLTRVSQQAAIALGKRPTEPVAPQMTLTQLGFTPAALASLRDRLVALGDLPAAQGLVLPERTLAQITELLLPELVVAAVEPAGPAEPAAPMDDIAARLAQLLDEIE
;
A
#
# COMPACT_ATOMS: atom_id res chain seq x y z
N MET A 1 15.13 5.83 -33.31
CA MET A 1 14.37 4.75 -32.64
C MET A 1 13.11 4.36 -33.42
N MET A 2 12.19 5.27 -33.75
CA MET A 2 10.90 4.91 -34.41
C MET A 2 11.06 4.32 -35.83
N THR A 3 12.09 4.72 -36.58
CA THR A 3 12.29 4.32 -37.99
C THR A 3 12.82 2.89 -38.18
N ASP A 4 13.37 2.24 -37.15
CA ASP A 4 13.95 0.89 -37.26
C ASP A 4 12.92 -0.23 -37.13
N PHE A 5 11.78 0.00 -36.45
CA PHE A 5 10.80 -1.06 -36.18
C PHE A 5 9.78 -1.23 -37.33
N GLN A 6 9.31 -0.13 -37.92
CA GLN A 6 8.35 -0.16 -39.02
C GLN A 6 8.97 -0.67 -40.34
N SER A 7 10.28 -0.52 -40.53
CA SER A 7 10.98 -0.98 -41.74
C SER A 7 11.22 -2.49 -41.80
N LYS A 8 11.05 -3.22 -40.67
CA LYS A 8 11.33 -4.66 -40.56
C LYS A 8 10.11 -5.57 -40.33
N GLY A 9 8.89 -5.02 -40.31
CA GLY A 9 7.67 -5.82 -40.01
C GLY A 9 7.63 -6.40 -38.58
N GLN A 10 8.38 -5.81 -37.65
CA GLN A 10 8.41 -6.21 -36.24
C GLN A 10 7.18 -5.68 -35.49
N GLN A 11 6.69 -6.44 -34.50
CA GLN A 11 5.60 -5.98 -33.64
C GLN A 11 6.06 -4.76 -32.83
N GLU A 12 5.13 -3.82 -32.59
CA GLU A 12 5.44 -2.62 -31.84
C GLU A 12 5.91 -2.95 -30.41
N PRO A 13 7.09 -2.44 -29.99
CA PRO A 13 7.58 -2.64 -28.63
C PRO A 13 6.72 -1.93 -27.57
N ILE A 14 6.71 -2.47 -26.36
CA ILE A 14 5.91 -1.94 -25.25
C ILE A 14 6.84 -1.37 -24.17
N ALA A 15 6.62 -0.13 -23.77
CA ALA A 15 7.35 0.52 -22.69
C ALA A 15 6.74 0.16 -21.31
N ILE A 16 7.62 -0.12 -20.34
CA ILE A 16 7.27 -0.17 -18.92
C ILE A 16 7.49 1.24 -18.37
N ILE A 17 6.41 1.96 -18.06
CA ILE A 17 6.47 3.39 -17.72
C ILE A 17 6.26 3.68 -16.23
N GLY A 18 5.67 2.74 -15.49
CA GLY A 18 5.51 2.85 -14.03
C GLY A 18 5.50 1.49 -13.35
N ILE A 19 5.95 1.47 -12.10
CA ILE A 19 6.07 0.27 -11.27
C ILE A 19 5.46 0.54 -9.89
N GLY A 20 4.55 -0.33 -9.46
CA GLY A 20 4.08 -0.42 -8.08
C GLY A 20 4.39 -1.79 -7.52
N CYS A 21 4.90 -1.86 -6.30
CA CYS A 21 5.23 -3.13 -5.66
C CYS A 21 5.03 -3.04 -4.15
N ARG A 22 4.67 -4.16 -3.54
CA ARG A 22 4.65 -4.31 -2.09
C ARG A 22 5.13 -5.71 -1.76
N PHE A 23 6.31 -5.79 -1.15
CA PHE A 23 6.88 -7.03 -0.64
C PHE A 23 7.16 -6.91 0.87
N PRO A 24 7.20 -8.03 1.61
CA PRO A 24 7.52 -8.03 3.04
C PRO A 24 8.84 -7.30 3.36
N GLY A 25 8.88 -6.63 4.51
CA GLY A 25 10.03 -5.86 4.99
C GLY A 25 10.14 -4.46 4.41
N GLN A 26 9.00 -3.75 4.30
CA GLN A 26 8.91 -2.36 3.83
C GLN A 26 9.50 -2.13 2.42
N LEU A 27 9.39 -3.14 1.56
CA LEU A 27 9.79 -3.05 0.16
C LEU A 27 8.58 -2.64 -0.67
N ASP A 28 8.20 -1.37 -0.56
CA ASP A 28 6.97 -0.82 -1.14
C ASP A 28 7.21 0.18 -2.29
N THR A 29 8.48 0.42 -2.66
CA THR A 29 8.86 1.26 -3.81
C THR A 29 9.91 0.56 -4.68
N PRO A 30 10.01 0.91 -5.99
CA PRO A 30 11.07 0.41 -6.85
C PRO A 30 12.47 0.76 -6.33
N ALA A 31 12.64 1.96 -5.74
CA ALA A 31 13.91 2.41 -5.16
C ALA A 31 14.30 1.61 -3.91
N ALA A 32 13.36 1.34 -2.99
CA ALA A 32 13.61 0.51 -1.82
C ALA A 32 13.99 -0.92 -2.22
N LEU A 33 13.28 -1.52 -3.17
CA LEU A 33 13.61 -2.83 -3.72
C LEU A 33 15.02 -2.83 -4.33
N TRP A 34 15.36 -1.81 -5.13
CA TRP A 34 16.68 -1.72 -5.76
C TRP A 34 17.81 -1.68 -4.72
N ARG A 35 17.70 -0.82 -3.70
CA ARG A 35 18.67 -0.73 -2.61
C ARG A 35 18.82 -2.06 -1.86
N PHE A 36 17.70 -2.72 -1.57
CA PHE A 36 17.67 -4.03 -0.94
C PHE A 36 18.39 -5.12 -1.76
N LEU A 37 18.15 -5.16 -3.08
CA LEU A 37 18.80 -6.10 -3.98
C LEU A 37 20.30 -5.82 -4.11
N GLN A 38 20.70 -4.56 -4.27
CA GLN A 38 22.13 -4.17 -4.35
C GLN A 38 22.90 -4.54 -3.08
N ALA A 39 22.25 -4.45 -1.92
CA ALA A 39 22.82 -4.84 -0.65
C ALA A 39 22.90 -6.37 -0.45
N GLY A 40 22.37 -7.18 -1.38
CA GLY A 40 22.36 -8.64 -1.29
C GLY A 40 21.54 -9.15 -0.09
N GLN A 41 20.46 -8.46 0.26
CA GLN A 41 19.65 -8.77 1.42
C GLN A 41 18.55 -9.82 1.12
N THR A 42 18.03 -10.42 2.19
CA THR A 42 16.88 -11.35 2.15
C THR A 42 15.91 -11.04 3.28
N ASN A 43 14.61 -11.12 2.98
CA ASN A 43 13.52 -10.93 3.95
C ASN A 43 12.80 -12.25 4.26
N VAL A 44 13.37 -13.40 3.84
CA VAL A 44 12.88 -14.70 4.26
C VAL A 44 13.24 -14.90 5.74
N ALA A 45 12.22 -15.05 6.57
CA ALA A 45 12.32 -15.24 8.01
C ALA A 45 11.36 -16.35 8.46
N GLU A 46 11.33 -16.62 9.77
CA GLU A 46 10.36 -17.57 10.30
C GLU A 46 8.93 -17.02 10.10
N ILE A 47 7.99 -17.90 9.76
CA ILE A 47 6.59 -17.53 9.55
C ILE A 47 6.06 -16.80 10.79
N PRO A 48 5.43 -15.62 10.66
CA PRO A 48 4.97 -14.85 11.81
C PRO A 48 4.00 -15.63 12.71
N ALA A 49 4.11 -15.40 14.02
CA ALA A 49 3.15 -15.94 14.99
C ALA A 49 1.72 -15.47 14.65
N GLY A 50 0.74 -16.34 14.85
CA GLY A 50 -0.66 -16.07 14.53
C GLY A 50 -1.06 -16.35 13.08
N ARG A 51 -0.11 -16.62 12.16
CA ARG A 51 -0.43 -17.07 10.79
C ARG A 51 -1.05 -18.46 10.80
N PHE A 52 -0.36 -19.48 11.30
CA PHE A 52 -0.90 -20.84 11.49
C PHE A 52 -0.33 -21.42 12.79
N PRO A 53 -0.91 -22.49 13.37
CA PRO A 53 -0.33 -23.15 14.54
C PRO A 53 0.96 -23.92 14.18
N LEU A 54 2.06 -23.20 13.96
CA LEU A 54 3.34 -23.72 13.45
C LEU A 54 3.88 -24.89 14.27
N ASP A 55 3.80 -24.83 15.60
CA ASP A 55 4.30 -25.90 16.48
C ASP A 55 3.55 -27.22 16.30
N THR A 56 2.32 -27.15 15.78
CA THR A 56 1.54 -28.34 15.41
C THR A 56 1.76 -28.76 13.97
N LEU A 57 2.09 -27.85 13.06
CA LEU A 57 2.20 -28.16 11.64
C LEU A 57 3.62 -28.55 11.24
N TYR A 58 4.63 -28.04 11.94
CA TYR A 58 6.02 -28.30 11.63
C TYR A 58 6.48 -29.69 12.08
N ASP A 59 7.23 -30.36 11.21
CA ASP A 59 8.04 -31.52 11.57
C ASP A 59 9.32 -31.52 10.75
N SER A 60 10.47 -31.74 11.39
CA SER A 60 11.75 -31.79 10.70
C SER A 60 11.91 -33.06 9.84
N GLU A 61 11.11 -34.10 10.09
CA GLU A 61 11.10 -35.33 9.29
C GLU A 61 10.42 -35.09 7.93
N PRO A 62 11.15 -35.25 6.80
CA PRO A 62 10.57 -35.03 5.47
C PRO A 62 9.43 -35.99 5.17
N GLY A 63 8.40 -35.52 4.45
CA GLY A 63 7.32 -36.37 3.95
C GLY A 63 6.30 -36.83 4.98
N ARG A 64 6.37 -36.36 6.24
CA ARG A 64 5.40 -36.73 7.27
C ARG A 64 4.00 -36.21 6.93
N SER A 65 3.02 -37.11 6.95
CA SER A 65 1.62 -36.79 6.64
C SER A 65 1.06 -35.73 7.59
N GLY A 66 0.36 -34.75 7.02
CA GLY A 66 -0.24 -33.62 7.72
C GLY A 66 0.76 -32.58 8.26
N ARG A 67 2.06 -32.74 7.97
CA ARG A 67 3.12 -31.84 8.45
C ARG A 67 3.79 -31.09 7.31
N MET A 68 4.41 -29.96 7.65
CA MET A 68 5.28 -29.19 6.78
C MET A 68 6.72 -29.23 7.31
N GLN A 69 7.68 -29.31 6.40
CA GLN A 69 9.10 -29.48 6.73
C GLN A 69 9.87 -28.16 6.84
N THR A 70 9.18 -27.04 6.72
CA THR A 70 9.76 -25.70 6.73
C THR A 70 8.93 -24.77 7.60
N ARG A 71 9.60 -23.79 8.21
CA ARG A 71 8.99 -22.71 9.01
C ARG A 71 9.28 -21.35 8.40
N TRP A 72 9.76 -21.29 7.16
CA TRP A 72 10.36 -20.10 6.58
C TRP A 72 9.56 -19.53 5.41
N GLY A 73 9.60 -18.20 5.26
CA GLY A 73 9.18 -17.48 4.07
C GLY A 73 9.19 -15.97 4.30
N ALA A 74 8.97 -15.20 3.23
CA ALA A 74 8.72 -13.77 3.37
C ALA A 74 7.21 -13.56 3.48
N TYR A 75 6.75 -13.10 4.65
CA TYR A 75 5.33 -12.90 4.97
C TYR A 75 5.08 -11.47 5.42
N PHE A 76 3.93 -10.93 5.07
CA PHE A 76 3.40 -9.76 5.76
C PHE A 76 3.01 -10.15 7.19
N THR A 77 3.16 -9.21 8.13
CA THR A 77 2.64 -9.41 9.48
C THR A 77 1.09 -9.44 9.44
N PRO A 78 0.43 -10.07 10.44
CA PRO A 78 -1.02 -10.00 10.55
C PRO A 78 -1.55 -8.56 10.52
N ALA A 79 -0.89 -7.65 11.25
CA ALA A 79 -1.25 -6.23 11.26
C ALA A 79 -1.22 -5.60 9.85
N GLU A 80 -0.20 -5.89 9.05
CA GLU A 80 -0.11 -5.38 7.68
C GLU A 80 -1.19 -5.92 6.74
N LEU A 81 -1.59 -7.19 6.91
CA LEU A 81 -2.68 -7.79 6.13
C LEU A 81 -4.06 -7.26 6.53
N GLU A 82 -4.23 -6.92 7.80
CA GLU A 82 -5.47 -6.36 8.31
C GLU A 82 -5.57 -4.87 7.97
N ALA A 83 -4.46 -4.15 7.81
CA ALA A 83 -4.45 -2.70 7.58
C ALA A 83 -4.73 -2.29 6.12
N PHE A 84 -5.75 -1.45 5.89
CA PHE A 84 -6.11 -0.92 4.57
C PHE A 84 -6.85 0.43 4.67
N ASP A 85 -6.58 1.34 3.74
CA ASP A 85 -7.25 2.65 3.64
C ASP A 85 -8.51 2.54 2.76
N TYR A 86 -9.55 1.91 3.28
CA TYR A 86 -10.80 1.71 2.53
C TYR A 86 -11.49 3.02 2.16
N GLY A 87 -11.32 4.08 2.96
CA GLY A 87 -11.91 5.39 2.74
C GLY A 87 -11.35 6.05 1.48
N PHE A 88 -10.03 5.95 1.26
CA PHE A 88 -9.39 6.41 0.04
C PHE A 88 -10.01 5.79 -1.22
N PHE A 89 -10.29 4.48 -1.17
CA PHE A 89 -10.83 3.72 -2.29
C PHE A 89 -12.37 3.78 -2.41
N GLY A 90 -13.04 4.56 -1.56
CA GLY A 90 -14.50 4.69 -1.57
C GLY A 90 -15.23 3.39 -1.19
N ILE A 91 -14.59 2.52 -0.41
CA ILE A 91 -15.13 1.22 0.01
C ILE A 91 -15.75 1.37 1.40
N ALA A 92 -16.98 0.87 1.58
CA ALA A 92 -17.63 0.93 2.89
C ALA A 92 -16.93 0.00 3.91
N PRO A 93 -16.88 0.34 5.21
CA PRO A 93 -16.22 -0.48 6.23
C PRO A 93 -16.68 -1.95 6.24
N ARG A 94 -17.98 -2.18 6.02
CA ARG A 94 -18.57 -3.52 5.95
C ARG A 94 -18.00 -4.35 4.78
N GLU A 95 -17.85 -3.73 3.62
CA GLU A 95 -17.25 -4.39 2.45
C GLU A 95 -15.75 -4.59 2.65
N ALA A 96 -15.05 -3.60 3.21
CA ALA A 96 -13.61 -3.66 3.44
C ALA A 96 -13.19 -4.85 4.31
N ALA A 97 -13.99 -5.19 5.33
CA ALA A 97 -13.76 -6.38 6.16
C ALA A 97 -13.89 -7.71 5.41
N ARG A 98 -14.62 -7.74 4.28
CA ARG A 98 -14.79 -8.91 3.39
C ARG A 98 -13.90 -8.88 2.17
N LEU A 99 -13.05 -7.86 2.05
CA LEU A 99 -12.13 -7.74 0.93
C LEU A 99 -10.89 -8.62 1.16
N ASP A 100 -10.64 -9.55 0.24
CA ASP A 100 -9.42 -10.34 0.22
C ASP A 100 -8.23 -9.36 0.27
N PRO A 101 -7.28 -9.53 1.22
CA PRO A 101 -6.08 -8.72 1.27
C PRO A 101 -5.28 -8.73 -0.05
N GLN A 102 -5.42 -9.74 -0.91
CA GLN A 102 -4.88 -9.72 -2.27
C GLN A 102 -5.47 -8.57 -3.11
N GLN A 103 -6.79 -8.37 -3.07
CA GLN A 103 -7.45 -7.26 -3.80
C GLN A 103 -7.06 -5.90 -3.23
N ARG A 104 -6.87 -5.81 -1.91
CA ARG A 104 -6.39 -4.58 -1.23
C ARG A 104 -4.98 -4.21 -1.66
N LEU A 105 -4.07 -5.18 -1.66
CA LEU A 105 -2.71 -4.99 -2.15
C LEU A 105 -2.68 -4.60 -3.63
N LEU A 106 -3.54 -5.19 -4.45
CA LEU A 106 -3.67 -4.79 -5.85
C LEU A 106 -4.15 -3.34 -5.99
N LEU A 107 -5.13 -2.89 -5.21
CA LEU A 107 -5.58 -1.49 -5.24
C LEU A 107 -4.44 -0.51 -4.90
N GLU A 108 -3.72 -0.74 -3.80
CA GLU A 108 -2.59 0.10 -3.41
C GLU A 108 -1.45 0.07 -4.45
N THR A 109 -1.04 -1.12 -4.89
CA THR A 109 0.06 -1.27 -5.87
C THR A 109 -0.30 -0.75 -7.26
N SER A 110 -1.57 -0.83 -7.66
CA SER A 110 -2.06 -0.24 -8.90
C SER A 110 -2.00 1.28 -8.85
N TRP A 111 -2.44 1.88 -7.74
CA TRP A 111 -2.32 3.32 -7.54
C TRP A 111 -0.85 3.76 -7.57
N GLN A 112 0.02 3.05 -6.86
CA GLN A 112 1.47 3.31 -6.86
C GLN A 112 2.06 3.23 -8.27
N ALA A 113 1.71 2.21 -9.06
CA ALA A 113 2.22 2.05 -10.42
C ALA A 113 1.78 3.20 -11.35
N VAL A 114 0.53 3.64 -11.24
CA VAL A 114 -0.01 4.76 -12.04
C VAL A 114 0.62 6.09 -11.61
N ALA A 115 0.78 6.31 -10.30
CA ALA A 115 1.47 7.48 -9.77
C ALA A 115 2.95 7.52 -10.17
N ASP A 116 3.65 6.38 -10.14
CA ASP A 116 5.05 6.25 -10.57
C ASP A 116 5.20 6.43 -12.10
N ALA A 117 4.18 6.09 -12.90
CA ALA A 117 4.12 6.46 -14.32
C ALA A 117 3.93 7.97 -14.56
N GLY A 118 3.63 8.74 -13.50
CA GLY A 118 3.31 10.15 -13.58
C GLY A 118 2.03 10.39 -14.38
N LEU A 119 1.03 9.53 -14.23
CA LEU A 119 -0.26 9.66 -14.90
C LEU A 119 -1.33 10.05 -13.87
N PRO A 120 -1.90 11.27 -13.95
CA PRO A 120 -3.01 11.66 -13.08
C PRO A 120 -4.23 10.76 -13.33
N VAL A 121 -4.72 10.12 -12.27
CA VAL A 121 -5.81 9.13 -12.35
C VAL A 121 -7.09 9.73 -12.92
N GLU A 122 -7.41 10.97 -12.56
CA GLU A 122 -8.56 11.70 -13.07
C GLU A 122 -8.54 11.91 -14.59
N GLN A 123 -7.36 11.89 -15.22
CA GLN A 123 -7.23 11.99 -16.68
C GLN A 123 -7.42 10.65 -17.38
N LEU A 124 -7.34 9.54 -16.64
CA LEU A 124 -7.53 8.18 -17.15
C LEU A 124 -8.96 7.67 -16.94
N ALA A 125 -9.77 8.34 -16.13
CA ALA A 125 -11.15 7.97 -15.90
C ALA A 125 -11.94 8.03 -17.22
N GLY A 126 -12.69 6.97 -17.52
CA GLY A 126 -13.42 6.80 -18.78
C GLY A 126 -12.57 6.32 -19.96
N SER A 127 -11.27 6.07 -19.78
CA SER A 127 -10.41 5.53 -20.85
C SER A 127 -10.56 4.01 -21.02
N ASP A 128 -10.14 3.50 -22.18
CA ASP A 128 -10.04 2.06 -22.47
C ASP A 128 -8.78 1.42 -21.85
N THR A 129 -8.36 1.86 -20.66
CA THR A 129 -7.23 1.27 -19.95
C THR A 129 -7.56 -0.17 -19.55
N ALA A 130 -6.68 -1.11 -19.89
CA ALA A 130 -6.86 -2.53 -19.60
C ALA A 130 -6.23 -2.95 -18.26
N VAL A 131 -6.72 -4.04 -17.66
CA VAL A 131 -6.23 -4.64 -16.41
C VAL A 131 -6.00 -6.14 -16.59
N TYR A 132 -4.80 -6.61 -16.30
CA TYR A 132 -4.44 -8.03 -16.34
C TYR A 132 -3.73 -8.42 -15.04
N ALA A 133 -4.42 -9.14 -14.15
CA ALA A 133 -3.90 -9.48 -12.81
C ALA A 133 -3.70 -10.99 -12.66
N GLY A 134 -2.49 -11.42 -12.32
CA GLY A 134 -2.15 -12.81 -12.00
C GLY A 134 -2.47 -13.17 -10.55
N LEU A 135 -3.35 -14.15 -10.33
CA LEU A 135 -3.75 -14.68 -9.02
C LEU A 135 -4.05 -16.18 -9.14
N TRP A 136 -3.88 -16.94 -8.05
CA TRP A 136 -4.16 -18.38 -8.06
C TRP A 136 -4.72 -18.96 -6.76
N ALA A 137 -4.50 -18.30 -5.62
CA ALA A 137 -4.97 -18.76 -4.31
C ALA A 137 -6.30 -18.10 -3.93
N ASP A 138 -7.19 -18.86 -3.30
CA ASP A 138 -8.53 -18.47 -2.82
C ASP A 138 -8.67 -18.65 -1.30
N ASP A 139 -7.55 -18.61 -0.57
CA ASP A 139 -7.50 -18.86 0.87
C ASP A 139 -8.49 -17.99 1.69
N PHE A 140 -8.72 -16.75 1.26
CA PHE A 140 -9.67 -15.84 1.92
C PHE A 140 -11.13 -16.17 1.58
N GLU A 141 -11.41 -16.56 0.33
CA GLU A 141 -12.74 -17.03 -0.08
C GLU A 141 -13.14 -18.27 0.73
N ALA A 142 -12.26 -19.26 0.82
CA ALA A 142 -12.48 -20.43 1.66
C ALA A 142 -12.77 -20.08 3.13
N ARG A 143 -12.15 -19.01 3.66
CA ARG A 143 -12.43 -18.51 5.03
C ARG A 143 -13.83 -17.89 5.13
N LEU A 144 -14.22 -17.03 4.19
CA LEU A 144 -15.54 -16.39 4.23
C LEU A 144 -16.68 -17.40 4.05
N PHE A 145 -16.49 -18.39 3.17
CA PHE A 145 -17.48 -19.43 2.88
C PHE A 145 -17.55 -20.53 3.95
N GLY A 146 -16.57 -20.57 4.88
CA GLY A 146 -16.61 -21.45 6.04
C GLY A 146 -17.66 -21.05 7.10
N ASP A 147 -18.19 -19.82 7.02
CA ASP A 147 -19.21 -19.28 7.92
C ASP A 147 -20.47 -18.91 7.13
N ILE A 148 -21.37 -19.90 6.98
CA ILE A 148 -22.60 -19.78 6.19
C ILE A 148 -23.53 -18.70 6.74
N ASP A 149 -23.65 -18.60 8.07
CA ASP A 149 -24.55 -17.66 8.72
C ASP A 149 -24.08 -16.20 8.54
N GLY A 150 -22.77 -16.01 8.38
CA GLY A 150 -22.15 -14.73 8.10
C GLY A 150 -22.08 -14.33 6.63
N LEU A 151 -22.68 -15.08 5.68
CA LEU A 151 -22.57 -14.75 4.26
C LEU A 151 -23.44 -13.55 3.84
N ASP A 152 -22.87 -12.69 3.01
CA ASP A 152 -23.57 -11.63 2.27
C ASP A 152 -22.96 -11.46 0.88
N LEU A 153 -23.47 -10.49 0.10
CA LEU A 153 -22.96 -10.22 -1.24
C LEU A 153 -21.45 -9.93 -1.25
N TYR A 154 -20.93 -9.23 -0.24
CA TYR A 154 -19.52 -8.86 -0.15
C TYR A 154 -18.62 -10.06 0.13
N ALA A 155 -19.14 -11.16 0.69
CA ALA A 155 -18.40 -12.41 0.73
C ALA A 155 -18.04 -12.91 -0.68
N THR A 156 -18.94 -12.74 -1.66
CA THR A 156 -18.69 -13.14 -3.04
C THR A 156 -17.83 -12.13 -3.79
N THR A 157 -18.20 -10.85 -3.78
CA THR A 157 -17.51 -9.80 -4.56
C THR A 157 -16.20 -9.35 -3.91
N GLY A 158 -16.03 -9.58 -2.61
CA GLY A 158 -14.82 -9.23 -1.86
C GLY A 158 -13.74 -10.31 -1.90
N SER A 159 -14.10 -11.58 -2.16
CA SER A 159 -13.13 -12.69 -2.19
C SER A 159 -13.01 -13.40 -3.53
N GLY A 160 -14.03 -13.31 -4.40
CA GLY A 160 -13.99 -13.96 -5.71
C GLY A 160 -12.86 -13.43 -6.60
N ARG A 161 -12.10 -14.34 -7.22
CA ARG A 161 -10.91 -14.00 -8.03
C ARG A 161 -11.22 -13.07 -9.20
N TYR A 162 -12.40 -13.17 -9.80
CA TYR A 162 -12.84 -12.29 -10.89
C TYR A 162 -12.91 -10.81 -10.47
N ALA A 163 -13.17 -10.55 -9.19
CA ALA A 163 -13.27 -9.19 -8.67
C ALA A 163 -11.89 -8.52 -8.54
N ALA A 164 -10.79 -9.28 -8.50
CA ALA A 164 -9.44 -8.71 -8.38
C ALA A 164 -9.10 -7.74 -9.52
N ALA A 165 -9.30 -8.14 -10.79
CA ALA A 165 -9.13 -7.22 -11.92
C ALA A 165 -10.32 -6.26 -12.06
N GLY A 166 -11.55 -6.76 -11.93
CA GLY A 166 -12.77 -5.95 -12.12
C GLY A 166 -12.88 -4.76 -11.16
N ARG A 167 -12.42 -4.93 -9.91
CA ARG A 167 -12.43 -3.86 -8.89
C ARG A 167 -11.43 -2.76 -9.20
N LEU A 168 -10.29 -3.08 -9.81
CA LEU A 168 -9.35 -2.06 -10.29
C LEU A 168 -10.02 -1.23 -11.39
N SER A 169 -10.56 -1.89 -12.41
CA SER A 169 -11.28 -1.21 -13.50
C SER A 169 -12.43 -0.34 -12.96
N TYR A 170 -13.20 -0.85 -11.99
CA TYR A 170 -14.28 -0.11 -11.34
C TYR A 170 -13.77 1.13 -10.59
N PHE A 171 -12.75 0.98 -9.75
CA PHE A 171 -12.22 2.08 -8.93
C PHE A 171 -11.62 3.20 -9.79
N PHE A 172 -10.84 2.85 -10.81
CA PHE A 172 -10.21 3.82 -11.70
C PHE A 172 -11.14 4.33 -12.83
N GLY A 173 -12.34 3.76 -12.97
CA GLY A 173 -13.28 4.12 -14.02
C GLY A 173 -12.82 3.72 -15.43
N TRP A 174 -12.14 2.59 -15.56
CA TRP A 174 -11.59 2.11 -16.83
C TRP A 174 -12.52 1.15 -17.56
N HIS A 175 -12.46 1.16 -18.90
CA HIS A 175 -13.35 0.41 -19.78
C HIS A 175 -12.65 -0.63 -20.67
N GLY A 176 -11.31 -0.75 -20.58
CA GLY A 176 -10.55 -1.75 -21.32
C GLY A 176 -10.74 -3.18 -20.78
N PRO A 177 -10.16 -4.19 -21.46
CA PRO A 177 -10.19 -5.58 -21.01
C PRO A 177 -9.74 -5.74 -19.55
N SER A 178 -10.49 -6.48 -18.73
CA SER A 178 -10.22 -6.69 -17.30
C SER A 178 -10.25 -8.17 -16.96
N LEU A 179 -9.07 -8.78 -16.76
CA LEU A 179 -8.92 -10.23 -16.62
C LEU A 179 -8.06 -10.61 -15.41
N THR A 180 -8.56 -11.58 -14.64
CA THR A 180 -7.76 -12.32 -13.67
C THR A 180 -7.23 -13.60 -14.34
N VAL A 181 -5.92 -13.84 -14.26
CA VAL A 181 -5.21 -14.94 -14.94
C VAL A 181 -4.63 -15.90 -13.92
N ASP A 182 -4.88 -17.20 -14.11
CA ASP A 182 -4.30 -18.28 -13.30
C ASP A 182 -3.57 -19.29 -14.19
N THR A 183 -2.24 -19.24 -14.12
CA THR A 183 -1.33 -20.26 -14.65
C THR A 183 -0.31 -20.65 -13.59
N ALA A 184 -0.73 -20.68 -12.31
CA ALA A 184 0.12 -20.88 -11.15
C ALA A 184 1.30 -19.89 -11.08
N CYS A 185 2.54 -20.36 -10.95
CA CYS A 185 3.72 -19.52 -10.78
C CYS A 185 4.03 -18.57 -11.96
N SER A 186 3.45 -18.83 -13.15
CA SER A 186 3.62 -17.98 -14.33
C SER A 186 2.51 -16.94 -14.51
N SER A 187 1.49 -16.92 -13.65
CA SER A 187 0.26 -16.11 -13.80
C SER A 187 0.53 -14.65 -14.18
N SER A 188 1.35 -13.93 -13.39
CA SER A 188 1.59 -12.51 -13.66
C SER A 188 2.37 -12.26 -14.96
N LEU A 189 3.27 -13.16 -15.36
CA LEU A 189 4.04 -12.98 -16.59
C LEU A 189 3.20 -13.30 -17.84
N VAL A 190 2.25 -14.24 -17.71
CA VAL A 190 1.20 -14.46 -18.72
C VAL A 190 0.26 -13.27 -18.78
N ALA A 191 -0.14 -12.69 -17.65
CA ALA A 191 -0.94 -11.47 -17.60
C ALA A 191 -0.26 -10.29 -18.34
N ILE A 192 1.05 -10.10 -18.13
CA ILE A 192 1.87 -9.14 -18.88
C ILE A 192 1.94 -9.46 -20.37
N HIS A 193 2.08 -10.74 -20.75
CA HIS A 193 2.02 -11.14 -22.16
C HIS A 193 0.69 -10.73 -22.83
N LEU A 194 -0.44 -10.99 -22.17
CA LEU A 194 -1.77 -10.62 -22.67
C LEU A 194 -1.93 -9.10 -22.78
N ALA A 195 -1.46 -8.35 -21.79
CA ALA A 195 -1.45 -6.88 -21.83
C ALA A 195 -0.64 -6.34 -23.02
N CYS A 196 0.55 -6.92 -23.29
CA CYS A 196 1.31 -6.57 -24.49
C CYS A 196 0.53 -6.86 -25.78
N LYS A 197 -0.21 -7.98 -25.84
CA LYS A 197 -1.01 -8.32 -27.03
C LYS A 197 -2.17 -7.36 -27.24
N ALA A 198 -2.89 -6.98 -26.18
CA ALA A 198 -3.98 -6.00 -26.26
C ALA A 198 -3.48 -4.62 -26.75
N LEU A 199 -2.35 -4.13 -26.22
CA LEU A 199 -1.74 -2.88 -26.66
C LEU A 199 -1.31 -2.91 -28.12
N GLN A 200 -0.73 -4.04 -28.57
CA GLN A 200 -0.30 -4.25 -29.96
C GLN A 200 -1.49 -4.41 -30.93
N ALA A 201 -2.59 -4.97 -30.45
CA ALA A 201 -3.83 -5.11 -31.22
C ALA A 201 -4.65 -3.82 -31.28
N GLY A 202 -4.33 -2.83 -30.44
CA GLY A 202 -5.10 -1.58 -30.32
C GLY A 202 -6.40 -1.75 -29.53
N GLU A 203 -6.54 -2.82 -28.74
CA GLU A 203 -7.68 -3.03 -27.84
C GLU A 203 -7.65 -2.08 -26.63
N CYS A 204 -6.49 -1.52 -26.34
CA CYS A 204 -6.29 -0.48 -25.33
C CYS A 204 -5.10 0.42 -25.71
N GLU A 205 -5.02 1.59 -25.09
CA GLU A 205 -3.90 2.54 -25.21
C GLU A 205 -2.93 2.45 -24.03
N LEU A 206 -3.43 2.01 -22.89
CA LEU A 206 -2.72 1.82 -21.64
C LEU A 206 -3.14 0.47 -21.04
N ALA A 207 -2.21 -0.25 -20.43
CA ALA A 207 -2.52 -1.47 -19.71
C ALA A 207 -1.80 -1.53 -18.37
N LEU A 208 -2.53 -1.91 -17.33
CA LEU A 208 -2.00 -2.24 -16.03
C LEU A 208 -1.89 -3.77 -15.92
N ALA A 209 -0.70 -4.29 -15.65
CA ALA A 209 -0.47 -5.73 -15.63
C ALA A 209 0.44 -6.16 -14.47
N GLY A 210 0.17 -7.32 -13.85
CA GLY A 210 0.97 -7.78 -12.74
C GLY A 210 0.37 -8.97 -12.02
N GLY A 211 0.54 -9.06 -10.70
CA GLY A 211 -0.03 -10.13 -9.90
C GLY A 211 0.25 -10.00 -8.40
N VAL A 212 -0.43 -10.84 -7.63
CA VAL A 212 -0.37 -10.88 -6.17
C VAL A 212 -0.40 -12.33 -5.69
N ASN A 213 0.28 -12.59 -4.58
CA ASN A 213 0.19 -13.85 -3.85
C ASN A 213 0.20 -13.58 -2.35
N LEU A 214 -0.76 -14.17 -1.63
CA LEU A 214 -0.79 -14.27 -0.18
C LEU A 214 -0.97 -15.73 0.23
N ILE A 215 -0.50 -16.07 1.43
CA ILE A 215 -0.55 -17.41 2.01
C ILE A 215 -1.34 -17.29 3.33
N LEU A 216 -2.66 -17.42 3.23
CA LEU A 216 -3.58 -17.28 4.36
C LEU A 216 -4.05 -18.64 4.89
N GLN A 217 -3.63 -19.74 4.29
CA GLN A 217 -3.93 -21.10 4.72
C GLN A 217 -2.71 -22.06 4.56
N PRO A 218 -2.51 -23.04 5.48
CA PRO A 218 -1.31 -23.89 5.46
C PRO A 218 -1.38 -25.07 4.47
N GLN A 219 -2.56 -25.40 3.94
CA GLN A 219 -2.85 -26.66 3.23
C GLN A 219 -1.91 -26.88 2.05
N ILE A 220 -1.71 -25.86 1.23
CA ILE A 220 -0.79 -25.93 0.08
C ILE A 220 0.66 -26.12 0.55
N THR A 221 1.08 -25.41 1.60
CA THR A 221 2.44 -25.56 2.17
C THR A 221 2.66 -26.97 2.71
N VAL A 222 1.66 -27.56 3.36
CA VAL A 222 1.69 -28.95 3.85
C VAL A 222 1.79 -29.93 2.68
N ALA A 223 0.95 -29.78 1.65
CA ALA A 223 0.97 -30.64 0.48
C ALA A 223 2.32 -30.58 -0.28
N TYR A 224 2.84 -29.37 -0.50
CA TYR A 224 4.12 -29.17 -1.19
C TYR A 224 5.31 -29.63 -0.35
N SER A 225 5.24 -29.51 0.97
CA SER A 225 6.25 -30.08 1.87
C SER A 225 6.28 -31.61 1.77
N GLN A 226 5.12 -32.27 1.78
CA GLN A 226 5.03 -33.73 1.63
C GLN A 226 5.51 -34.20 0.26
N ALA A 227 5.31 -33.39 -0.78
CA ALA A 227 5.84 -33.64 -2.12
C ALA A 227 7.35 -33.36 -2.25
N GLY A 228 8.01 -32.88 -1.18
CA GLY A 228 9.45 -32.58 -1.18
C GLY A 228 9.83 -31.35 -2.02
N MET A 229 8.88 -30.44 -2.28
CA MET A 229 9.11 -29.24 -3.09
C MET A 229 9.69 -28.07 -2.29
N MET A 230 9.56 -28.11 -0.96
CA MET A 230 9.89 -26.99 -0.07
C MET A 230 11.31 -27.11 0.49
N ALA A 231 12.09 -26.03 0.43
CA ALA A 231 13.41 -25.95 1.06
C ALA A 231 13.28 -25.94 2.61
N PRO A 232 13.83 -26.93 3.33
CA PRO A 232 13.72 -27.01 4.80
C PRO A 232 14.43 -25.87 5.54
N ASP A 233 15.54 -25.38 4.97
CA ASP A 233 16.38 -24.33 5.56
C ASP A 233 15.92 -22.91 5.21
N GLY A 234 14.81 -22.77 4.46
CA GLY A 234 14.27 -21.47 4.09
C GLY A 234 15.08 -20.73 3.04
N ARG A 235 15.80 -21.42 2.14
CA ARG A 235 16.60 -20.76 1.09
C ARG A 235 16.32 -21.32 -0.30
N CYS A 236 16.00 -20.44 -1.25
CA CYS A 236 16.01 -20.79 -2.67
C CYS A 236 17.47 -20.77 -3.16
N LYS A 237 18.10 -21.95 -3.28
CA LYS A 237 19.54 -22.09 -3.58
C LYS A 237 19.78 -22.24 -5.09
N PHE A 238 19.44 -21.21 -5.86
CA PHE A 238 19.44 -21.27 -7.33
C PHE A 238 20.81 -21.59 -7.92
N GLY A 239 20.89 -22.70 -8.68
CA GLY A 239 22.13 -23.13 -9.34
C GLY A 239 23.18 -23.74 -8.42
N ASP A 240 22.89 -23.91 -7.13
CA ASP A 240 23.78 -24.53 -6.15
C ASP A 240 23.64 -26.06 -6.12
N ALA A 241 24.70 -26.76 -5.73
CA ALA A 241 24.71 -28.21 -5.56
C ALA A 241 23.77 -28.69 -4.44
N ALA A 242 23.53 -27.86 -3.42
CA ALA A 242 22.63 -28.12 -2.31
C ALA A 242 21.18 -27.67 -2.57
N ALA A 243 20.84 -27.26 -3.80
CA ALA A 243 19.46 -26.98 -4.19
C ALA A 243 18.52 -28.13 -3.76
N ASP A 244 17.47 -27.83 -2.99
CA ASP A 244 16.63 -28.84 -2.32
C ASP A 244 15.14 -28.48 -2.31
N GLY A 245 14.75 -27.39 -2.97
CA GLY A 245 13.39 -26.89 -3.00
C GLY A 245 13.33 -25.37 -3.04
N TYR A 246 12.11 -24.85 -2.93
CA TYR A 246 11.87 -23.41 -2.88
C TYR A 246 11.15 -23.00 -1.60
N VAL A 247 11.06 -21.70 -1.37
CA VAL A 247 10.38 -21.13 -0.20
C VAL A 247 9.16 -20.37 -0.68
N ARG A 248 7.98 -20.64 -0.14
CA ARG A 248 6.76 -19.88 -0.48
C ARG A 248 6.78 -18.53 0.22
N SER A 249 6.41 -17.48 -0.50
CA SER A 249 6.41 -16.10 0.00
C SER A 249 5.23 -15.27 -0.51
N GLU A 250 5.02 -14.13 0.13
CA GLU A 250 3.94 -13.19 -0.14
C GLU A 250 4.44 -11.95 -0.90
N GLY A 251 3.52 -11.29 -1.63
CA GLY A 251 3.81 -10.01 -2.26
C GLY A 251 2.91 -9.68 -3.44
N ALA A 252 2.98 -8.42 -3.87
CA ALA A 252 2.25 -7.89 -5.02
C ALA A 252 3.14 -7.00 -5.88
N GLY A 253 2.90 -7.00 -7.19
CA GLY A 253 3.55 -6.09 -8.12
C GLY A 253 2.66 -5.80 -9.33
N MET A 254 2.64 -4.55 -9.77
CA MET A 254 1.91 -4.06 -10.93
C MET A 254 2.84 -3.16 -11.77
N VAL A 255 2.73 -3.26 -13.10
CA VAL A 255 3.44 -2.40 -14.04
C VAL A 255 2.45 -1.71 -14.98
N VAL A 256 2.74 -0.45 -15.31
CA VAL A 256 2.01 0.30 -16.34
C VAL A 256 2.72 0.14 -17.67
N LEU A 257 1.98 -0.32 -18.67
CA LEU A 257 2.44 -0.64 -20.00
C LEU A 257 1.79 0.28 -21.03
N LYS A 258 2.60 0.80 -21.95
CA LYS A 258 2.16 1.66 -23.05
C LYS A 258 2.95 1.31 -24.31
N ARG A 259 2.35 1.49 -25.49
CA ARG A 259 3.11 1.40 -26.76
C ARG A 259 4.32 2.33 -26.71
N LEU A 260 5.49 1.86 -27.14
CA LEU A 260 6.73 2.66 -27.04
C LEU A 260 6.62 3.98 -27.80
N SER A 261 5.97 4.00 -28.96
CA SER A 261 5.74 5.23 -29.74
C SER A 261 4.98 6.27 -28.92
N GLN A 262 3.88 5.85 -28.30
CA GLN A 262 3.04 6.70 -27.47
C GLN A 262 3.76 7.17 -26.20
N ALA A 263 4.49 6.28 -25.51
CA ALA A 263 5.27 6.65 -24.33
C ALA A 263 6.32 7.74 -24.64
N VAL A 264 6.98 7.66 -25.80
CA VAL A 264 7.93 8.69 -26.25
C VAL A 264 7.21 10.00 -26.59
N THR A 265 6.07 9.93 -27.29
CA THR A 265 5.26 11.11 -27.61
C THR A 265 4.74 11.82 -26.37
N ASP A 266 4.31 11.07 -25.36
CA ASP A 266 3.76 11.59 -24.09
C ASP A 266 4.85 12.06 -23.11
N GLY A 267 6.13 11.88 -23.46
CA GLY A 267 7.26 12.22 -22.60
C GLY A 267 7.33 11.38 -21.33
N ASP A 268 6.84 10.14 -21.36
CA ASP A 268 6.86 9.24 -20.22
C ASP A 268 8.28 8.78 -19.89
N ARG A 269 8.55 8.57 -18.60
CA ARG A 269 9.74 7.83 -18.18
C ARG A 269 9.59 6.36 -18.58
N ILE A 270 10.68 5.74 -19.03
CA ILE A 270 10.68 4.34 -19.45
C ILE A 270 11.75 3.57 -18.66
N TYR A 271 11.32 2.62 -17.81
CA TYR A 271 12.23 1.74 -17.08
C TYR A 271 12.95 0.76 -18.01
N ALA A 272 12.17 0.10 -18.88
CA ALA A 272 12.65 -0.82 -19.90
C ALA A 272 11.63 -0.94 -21.04
N THR A 273 12.05 -1.50 -22.17
CA THR A 273 11.15 -1.81 -23.30
C THR A 273 11.03 -3.31 -23.48
N ILE A 274 9.81 -3.83 -23.47
CA ILE A 274 9.48 -5.20 -23.89
C ILE A 274 9.53 -5.25 -25.42
N LEU A 275 10.50 -5.99 -25.96
CA LEU A 275 10.66 -6.20 -27.40
C LEU A 275 9.83 -7.38 -27.92
N GLY A 276 9.60 -8.37 -27.06
CA GLY A 276 8.84 -9.56 -27.42
C GLY A 276 8.52 -10.41 -26.21
N SER A 277 7.46 -11.20 -26.32
CA SER A 277 7.06 -12.16 -25.29
C SER A 277 6.43 -13.41 -25.90
N ALA A 278 6.57 -14.53 -25.22
CA ALA A 278 5.96 -15.80 -25.60
C ALA A 278 5.39 -16.52 -24.38
N VAL A 279 4.34 -17.30 -24.63
CA VAL A 279 3.72 -18.22 -23.67
C VAL A 279 3.52 -19.55 -24.40
N ASN A 280 3.89 -20.66 -23.75
CA ASN A 280 3.66 -22.01 -24.27
C ASN A 280 3.39 -23.00 -23.11
N ASN A 281 3.43 -24.30 -23.41
CA ASN A 281 3.29 -25.34 -22.39
C ASN A 281 4.31 -26.48 -22.63
N ASP A 282 4.78 -27.09 -21.54
CA ASP A 282 5.70 -28.22 -21.56
C ASP A 282 5.10 -29.51 -22.16
N GLY A 283 3.78 -29.64 -22.23
CA GLY A 283 3.10 -30.85 -22.69
C GLY A 283 3.52 -32.07 -21.88
N GLN A 284 3.88 -33.16 -22.54
CA GLN A 284 4.36 -34.39 -21.88
C GLN A 284 5.89 -34.46 -21.77
N SER A 285 6.63 -33.39 -22.13
CA SER A 285 8.10 -33.43 -22.21
C SER A 285 8.79 -33.67 -20.85
N GLY A 286 8.14 -33.29 -19.74
CA GLY A 286 8.58 -33.58 -18.38
C GLY A 286 8.25 -35.00 -17.86
N LYS A 287 7.56 -35.84 -18.65
CA LYS A 287 7.02 -37.18 -18.32
C LYS A 287 5.95 -37.23 -17.22
N HIS A 288 6.01 -36.34 -16.23
CA HIS A 288 5.02 -36.20 -15.16
C HIS A 288 4.45 -34.79 -15.14
N PHE A 289 3.21 -34.66 -14.68
CA PHE A 289 2.45 -33.40 -14.73
C PHE A 289 3.18 -32.20 -14.12
N VAL A 290 3.89 -32.39 -13.00
CA VAL A 290 4.57 -31.31 -12.26
C VAL A 290 6.06 -31.18 -12.58
N THR A 291 6.59 -31.99 -13.51
CA THR A 291 8.01 -31.99 -13.84
C THR A 291 8.26 -31.06 -15.03
N PRO A 292 9.24 -30.14 -14.95
CA PRO A 292 9.53 -29.20 -16.03
C PRO A 292 10.07 -29.91 -17.28
N GLY A 293 9.76 -29.33 -18.45
CA GLY A 293 10.08 -29.87 -19.76
C GLY A 293 11.19 -29.12 -20.50
N LEU A 294 12.31 -29.78 -20.78
CA LEU A 294 13.44 -29.16 -21.50
C LEU A 294 13.04 -28.64 -22.89
N GLU A 295 12.31 -29.45 -23.66
CA GLU A 295 11.88 -29.08 -25.02
C GLU A 295 10.90 -27.89 -25.01
N GLY A 296 9.95 -27.89 -24.07
CA GLY A 296 8.99 -26.80 -23.89
C GLY A 296 9.68 -25.47 -23.59
N GLN A 297 10.62 -25.48 -22.64
CA GLN A 297 11.41 -24.30 -22.27
C GLN A 297 12.33 -23.82 -23.39
N SER A 298 13.04 -24.73 -24.08
CA SER A 298 13.88 -24.34 -25.23
C SER A 298 13.06 -23.70 -26.36
N ARG A 299 11.89 -24.28 -26.68
CA ARG A 299 10.99 -23.73 -27.70
C ARG A 299 10.46 -22.35 -27.29
N LEU A 300 10.13 -22.15 -26.02
CA LEU A 300 9.68 -20.86 -25.49
C LEU A 300 10.74 -19.77 -25.72
N LEU A 301 11.99 -20.05 -25.30
CA LEU A 301 13.11 -19.13 -25.44
C LEU A 301 13.33 -18.74 -26.91
N GLN A 302 13.43 -19.72 -27.80
CA GLN A 302 13.58 -19.48 -29.25
C GLN A 302 12.43 -18.64 -29.82
N GLN A 303 11.18 -18.95 -29.47
CA GLN A 303 10.01 -18.19 -29.94
C GLN A 303 10.04 -16.74 -29.46
N SER A 304 10.41 -16.52 -28.19
CA SER A 304 10.47 -15.19 -27.61
C SER A 304 11.59 -14.32 -28.22
N TRP A 305 12.77 -14.89 -28.43
CA TRP A 305 13.91 -14.21 -29.05
C TRP A 305 13.64 -13.88 -30.52
N ALA A 306 13.02 -14.81 -31.26
CA ALA A 306 12.58 -14.56 -32.63
C ALA A 306 11.56 -13.42 -32.71
N ARG A 307 10.57 -13.37 -31.79
CA ARG A 307 9.60 -12.27 -31.71
C ARG A 307 10.25 -10.93 -31.35
N ALA A 308 11.24 -10.95 -30.47
CA ALA A 308 12.01 -9.77 -30.09
C ALA A 308 13.03 -9.34 -31.16
N GLY A 309 13.31 -10.19 -32.15
CA GLY A 309 14.28 -9.93 -33.21
C GLY A 309 15.72 -9.85 -32.70
N ILE A 310 16.06 -10.62 -31.65
CA ILE A 310 17.41 -10.66 -31.07
C ILE A 310 18.08 -12.01 -31.29
N ASN A 311 19.41 -11.98 -31.42
CA ASN A 311 20.25 -13.18 -31.44
C ASN A 311 20.69 -13.56 -30.01
N PRO A 312 20.93 -14.85 -29.71
CA PRO A 312 21.39 -15.30 -28.40
C PRO A 312 22.66 -14.60 -27.90
N THR A 313 23.56 -14.20 -28.81
CA THR A 313 24.80 -13.47 -28.51
C THR A 313 24.58 -12.07 -27.93
N GLN A 314 23.40 -11.48 -28.13
CA GLN A 314 23.09 -10.13 -27.67
C GLN A 314 22.54 -10.10 -26.24
N LEU A 315 22.15 -11.25 -25.67
CA LEU A 315 21.47 -11.31 -24.38
C LEU A 315 22.45 -11.06 -23.23
N ASN A 316 22.30 -10.00 -22.45
CA ASN A 316 23.24 -9.67 -21.38
C ASN A 316 22.89 -10.37 -20.05
N TYR A 317 21.59 -10.48 -19.77
CA TYR A 317 21.10 -10.96 -18.49
C TYR A 317 19.82 -11.78 -18.64
N VAL A 318 19.65 -12.81 -17.81
CA VAL A 318 18.37 -13.50 -17.64
C VAL A 318 17.99 -13.53 -16.17
N GLU A 319 16.82 -12.97 -15.87
CA GLU A 319 16.10 -13.23 -14.64
C GLU A 319 15.31 -14.55 -14.81
N ALA A 320 15.88 -15.61 -14.26
CA ALA A 320 15.38 -16.97 -14.35
C ALA A 320 14.13 -17.19 -13.49
N HIS A 321 13.39 -18.26 -13.79
CA HIS A 321 12.43 -18.81 -12.86
C HIS A 321 13.15 -19.28 -11.59
N GLY A 322 14.27 -19.99 -11.70
CA GLY A 322 15.29 -20.20 -10.68
C GLY A 322 14.77 -20.38 -9.25
N THR A 323 14.12 -21.51 -9.00
CA THR A 323 13.45 -21.82 -7.74
C THR A 323 14.37 -22.44 -6.70
N GLY A 324 15.56 -22.91 -7.06
CA GLY A 324 16.40 -23.71 -6.17
C GLY A 324 15.96 -25.17 -6.13
N THR A 325 15.21 -25.63 -7.14
CA THR A 325 14.78 -27.04 -7.23
C THR A 325 15.81 -27.85 -8.04
N ARG A 326 16.16 -29.05 -7.56
CA ARG A 326 17.20 -29.90 -8.19
C ARG A 326 16.95 -30.16 -9.68
N VAL A 327 15.70 -30.47 -10.02
CA VAL A 327 15.30 -30.79 -11.40
C VAL A 327 15.05 -29.52 -12.19
N GLY A 328 14.33 -28.54 -11.62
CA GLY A 328 13.95 -27.32 -12.32
C GLY A 328 15.14 -26.47 -12.72
N ASP A 329 16.04 -26.17 -11.78
CA ASP A 329 17.22 -25.35 -12.07
C ASP A 329 18.10 -26.00 -13.15
N ARG A 330 18.27 -27.33 -13.10
CA ARG A 330 19.04 -28.07 -14.11
C ARG A 330 18.41 -27.95 -15.49
N VAL A 331 17.09 -28.17 -15.59
CA VAL A 331 16.38 -28.09 -16.88
C VAL A 331 16.45 -26.67 -17.44
N GLU A 332 16.20 -25.66 -16.60
CA GLU A 332 16.22 -24.26 -17.01
C GLU A 332 17.61 -23.80 -17.48
N LEU A 333 18.65 -24.04 -16.68
CA LEU A 333 20.02 -23.65 -17.02
C LEU A 333 20.55 -24.39 -18.25
N THR A 334 20.15 -25.65 -18.43
CA THR A 334 20.49 -26.42 -19.63
C THR A 334 19.78 -25.87 -20.86
N ALA A 335 18.47 -25.62 -20.80
CA ALA A 335 17.71 -25.05 -21.91
C ALA A 335 18.31 -23.71 -22.37
N LEU A 336 18.58 -22.81 -21.43
CA LEU A 336 19.15 -21.49 -21.72
C LEU A 336 20.60 -21.62 -22.23
N GLY A 337 21.44 -22.35 -21.51
CA GLY A 337 22.87 -22.45 -21.81
C GLY A 337 23.13 -23.12 -23.15
N THR A 338 22.43 -24.20 -23.49
CA THR A 338 22.60 -24.91 -24.77
C THR A 338 22.20 -24.03 -25.96
N LEU A 339 21.13 -23.25 -25.83
CA LEU A 339 20.72 -22.32 -26.89
C LEU A 339 21.72 -21.18 -27.07
N LEU A 340 22.29 -20.66 -25.98
CA LEU A 340 23.33 -19.63 -26.05
C LEU A 340 24.63 -20.18 -26.66
N ALA A 341 25.06 -21.39 -26.25
CA ALA A 341 26.30 -22.01 -26.71
C ALA A 341 26.36 -22.25 -28.23
N ALA A 342 25.21 -22.26 -28.92
CA ALA A 342 25.15 -22.38 -30.37
C ALA A 342 25.86 -21.22 -31.10
N GLU A 343 25.84 -20.02 -30.53
CA GLU A 343 26.41 -18.82 -31.17
C GLU A 343 27.31 -18.00 -30.23
N ARG A 344 27.41 -18.37 -28.95
CA ARG A 344 28.11 -17.61 -27.91
C ARG A 344 29.25 -18.40 -27.28
N SER A 345 30.39 -17.73 -27.11
CA SER A 345 31.57 -18.30 -26.43
C SER A 345 31.42 -18.29 -24.91
N VAL A 346 31.94 -19.33 -24.25
CA VAL A 346 32.04 -19.41 -22.77
C VAL A 346 32.87 -18.28 -22.15
N ALA A 347 33.76 -17.64 -22.93
CA ALA A 347 34.57 -16.51 -22.48
C ALA A 347 33.78 -15.20 -22.34
N ASP A 348 32.59 -15.13 -22.94
CA ASP A 348 31.65 -14.03 -22.82
C ASP A 348 30.32 -14.59 -22.31
N PRO A 349 30.14 -14.81 -21.00
CA PRO A 349 28.94 -15.46 -20.48
C PRO A 349 27.75 -14.49 -20.35
N CYS A 350 26.54 -15.01 -20.56
CA CYS A 350 25.31 -14.34 -20.14
C CYS A 350 25.20 -14.39 -18.62
N LEU A 351 24.89 -13.25 -17.99
CA LEU A 351 24.60 -13.24 -16.55
C LEU A 351 23.21 -13.86 -16.31
N VAL A 352 23.06 -14.64 -15.24
CA VAL A 352 21.77 -15.24 -14.86
C VAL A 352 21.55 -15.07 -13.37
N GLY A 353 20.35 -14.69 -12.95
CA GLY A 353 20.00 -14.62 -11.53
C GLY A 353 18.52 -14.89 -11.31
N SER A 354 18.10 -14.90 -10.05
CA SER A 354 16.70 -15.05 -9.65
C SER A 354 16.43 -14.18 -8.43
N ILE A 355 15.34 -13.42 -8.41
CA ILE A 355 14.88 -12.62 -7.27
C ILE A 355 14.43 -13.51 -6.11
N LYS A 356 14.13 -14.79 -6.39
CA LYS A 356 13.62 -15.73 -5.39
C LYS A 356 14.65 -16.06 -4.32
N VAL A 357 15.94 -15.86 -4.60
CA VAL A 357 17.00 -15.97 -3.60
C VAL A 357 16.92 -14.88 -2.53
N ASN A 358 16.28 -13.73 -2.84
CA ASN A 358 16.11 -12.61 -1.92
C ASN A 358 14.74 -12.61 -1.22
N LEU A 359 13.67 -12.90 -1.98
CA LEU A 359 12.29 -12.77 -1.49
C LEU A 359 11.57 -14.11 -1.28
N GLY A 360 12.18 -15.23 -1.65
CA GLY A 360 11.47 -16.49 -1.84
C GLY A 360 10.60 -16.47 -3.11
N HIS A 361 9.75 -17.48 -3.26
CA HIS A 361 8.87 -17.64 -4.41
C HIS A 361 7.48 -17.07 -4.15
N LEU A 362 7.18 -15.95 -4.80
CA LEU A 362 5.91 -15.24 -4.69
C LEU A 362 4.79 -15.84 -5.56
N GLU A 363 4.87 -17.14 -5.89
CA GLU A 363 3.90 -17.87 -6.71
C GLU A 363 3.34 -17.05 -7.90
N ALA A 364 2.04 -16.71 -7.91
CA ALA A 364 1.40 -15.95 -8.97
C ALA A 364 2.00 -14.57 -9.25
N ALA A 365 2.65 -13.93 -8.26
CA ALA A 365 3.36 -12.66 -8.39
C ALA A 365 4.85 -12.82 -8.72
N ALA A 366 5.37 -14.04 -8.81
CA ALA A 366 6.80 -14.27 -9.02
C ALA A 366 7.31 -13.75 -10.37
N GLY A 367 6.47 -13.84 -11.41
CA GLY A 367 6.82 -13.36 -12.75
C GLY A 367 6.98 -11.83 -12.80
N VAL A 368 6.09 -11.09 -12.15
CA VAL A 368 6.15 -9.62 -12.11
C VAL A 368 7.25 -9.15 -11.17
N ALA A 369 7.52 -9.83 -10.06
CA ALA A 369 8.67 -9.53 -9.21
C ALA A 369 10.00 -9.67 -9.99
N GLY A 370 10.15 -10.75 -10.77
CA GLY A 370 11.27 -10.93 -11.68
C GLY A 370 11.33 -9.85 -12.78
N LEU A 371 10.19 -9.51 -13.39
CA LEU A 371 10.12 -8.43 -14.39
C LEU A 371 10.56 -7.08 -13.81
N ILE A 372 10.10 -6.74 -12.61
CA ILE A 372 10.47 -5.49 -11.92
C ILE A 372 11.97 -5.46 -11.67
N LYS A 373 12.57 -6.54 -11.14
CA LYS A 373 14.02 -6.62 -10.97
C LYS A 373 14.75 -6.44 -12.30
N ALA A 374 14.33 -7.13 -13.36
CA ALA A 374 14.96 -7.02 -14.67
C ALA A 374 14.82 -5.60 -15.27
N ALA A 375 13.68 -4.94 -15.07
CA ALA A 375 13.48 -3.55 -15.48
C ALA A 375 14.40 -2.60 -14.70
N LEU A 376 14.58 -2.80 -13.39
CA LEU A 376 15.51 -2.02 -12.57
C LEU A 376 16.98 -2.28 -12.94
N VAL A 377 17.34 -3.54 -13.22
CA VAL A 377 18.66 -3.91 -13.76
C VAL A 377 18.94 -3.16 -15.07
N ALA A 378 17.95 -3.12 -15.97
CA ALA A 378 18.04 -2.40 -17.24
C ALA A 378 18.15 -0.88 -17.04
N TYR A 379 17.37 -0.32 -16.11
CA TYR A 379 17.32 1.11 -15.81
C TYR A 379 18.60 1.63 -15.15
N HIS A 380 19.17 0.87 -14.20
CA HIS A 380 20.39 1.23 -13.49
C HIS A 380 21.68 0.72 -14.16
N GLY A 381 21.58 -0.14 -15.17
CA GLY A 381 22.74 -0.70 -15.89
C GLY A 381 23.62 -1.61 -15.04
N ALA A 382 23.08 -2.20 -13.97
CA ALA A 382 23.80 -3.03 -13.02
C ALA A 382 23.00 -4.28 -12.63
N VAL A 383 23.68 -5.38 -12.32
CA VAL A 383 23.10 -6.67 -11.93
C VAL A 383 23.42 -6.95 -10.46
N PRO A 384 22.42 -7.03 -9.58
CA PRO A 384 22.60 -7.39 -8.17
C PRO A 384 23.16 -8.82 -7.97
N PRO A 385 23.80 -9.10 -6.82
CA PRO A 385 24.32 -10.42 -6.51
C PRO A 385 23.20 -11.47 -6.35
N THR A 386 23.49 -12.69 -6.76
CA THR A 386 22.75 -13.91 -6.45
C THR A 386 23.22 -14.46 -5.10
N LEU A 387 22.28 -14.84 -4.25
CA LEU A 387 22.54 -15.36 -2.92
C LEU A 387 22.58 -16.89 -2.90
N HIS A 388 23.14 -17.44 -1.81
CA HIS A 388 23.11 -18.86 -1.46
C HIS A 388 23.86 -19.82 -2.41
N LEU A 389 24.69 -19.30 -3.32
CA LEU A 389 25.58 -20.12 -4.15
C LEU A 389 26.94 -20.32 -3.46
N GLN A 390 27.18 -21.53 -2.95
CA GLN A 390 28.44 -22.00 -2.39
C GLN A 390 29.21 -22.89 -3.37
N GLN A 391 28.52 -23.83 -4.01
CA GLN A 391 29.11 -24.77 -4.99
C GLN A 391 28.16 -24.89 -6.18
N PRO A 392 28.62 -24.65 -7.42
CA PRO A 392 27.77 -24.81 -8.60
C PRO A 392 27.22 -26.24 -8.73
N ASN A 393 25.96 -26.37 -9.14
CA ASN A 393 25.30 -27.66 -9.30
C ASN A 393 26.07 -28.53 -10.33
N PRO A 394 26.62 -29.70 -9.94
CA PRO A 394 27.44 -30.53 -10.82
C PRO A 394 26.63 -31.18 -11.95
N SER A 395 25.30 -31.15 -11.87
CA SER A 395 24.41 -31.66 -12.91
C SER A 395 24.25 -30.71 -14.10
N VAL A 396 24.82 -29.50 -14.01
CA VAL A 396 24.86 -28.51 -15.07
C VAL A 396 26.29 -28.44 -15.62
N ALA A 397 26.45 -28.50 -16.94
CA ALA A 397 27.75 -28.49 -17.61
C ALA A 397 28.37 -27.08 -17.67
N TRP A 398 28.60 -26.44 -16.52
CA TRP A 398 29.04 -25.04 -16.43
C TRP A 398 30.27 -24.67 -17.27
N ALA A 399 31.18 -25.61 -17.52
CA ALA A 399 32.37 -25.38 -18.34
C ALA A 399 32.06 -25.26 -19.85
N GLU A 400 30.91 -25.75 -20.29
CA GLU A 400 30.46 -25.78 -21.69
C GLU A 400 29.38 -24.73 -21.99
N LEU A 401 28.70 -24.23 -20.95
CA LEU A 401 27.59 -23.30 -21.09
C LEU A 401 28.07 -21.86 -20.86
N PRO A 402 27.76 -20.90 -21.77
CA PRO A 402 28.16 -19.49 -21.62
C PRO A 402 27.25 -18.77 -20.62
N LEU A 403 27.22 -19.24 -19.37
CA LEU A 403 26.39 -18.74 -18.27
C LEU A 403 27.24 -18.40 -17.06
N LYS A 404 26.89 -17.32 -16.36
CA LYS A 404 27.52 -16.93 -15.10
C LYS A 404 26.50 -16.40 -14.10
N LEU A 405 26.52 -16.93 -12.88
CA LEU A 405 25.77 -16.39 -11.75
C LEU A 405 26.57 -15.23 -11.12
N PRO A 406 26.02 -14.01 -11.02
CA PRO A 406 26.73 -12.88 -10.43
C PRO A 406 26.75 -13.03 -8.91
N LEU A 407 27.93 -13.11 -8.29
CA LEU A 407 28.09 -13.19 -6.83
C LEU A 407 28.30 -11.83 -6.17
N GLU A 408 28.52 -10.80 -6.99
CA GLU A 408 28.75 -9.41 -6.61
C GLU A 408 28.00 -8.49 -7.58
N ASN A 409 27.79 -7.23 -7.17
CA ASN A 409 27.21 -6.22 -8.05
C ASN A 409 28.05 -6.08 -9.33
N SER A 410 27.45 -6.42 -10.47
CA SER A 410 28.14 -6.51 -11.76
C SER A 410 27.57 -5.49 -12.74
N LYS A 411 28.38 -5.00 -13.68
CA LYS A 411 27.86 -4.16 -14.78
C LYS A 411 27.00 -5.00 -15.72
N LEU A 412 25.87 -4.46 -16.18
CA LEU A 412 24.99 -5.15 -17.13
C LEU A 412 25.63 -5.26 -18.53
N SER A 413 26.29 -4.21 -19.00
CA SER A 413 27.03 -4.20 -20.27
C SER A 413 28.40 -3.52 -20.11
N GLN A 414 29.41 -4.02 -20.83
CA GLN A 414 30.78 -3.47 -20.78
C GLN A 414 30.94 -2.24 -21.69
N THR A 415 30.12 -2.13 -22.74
CA THR A 415 30.24 -1.11 -23.79
C THR A 415 29.30 0.10 -23.61
N GLY A 416 28.44 0.09 -22.58
CA GLY A 416 27.43 1.15 -22.38
C GLY A 416 26.35 1.20 -23.47
N GLU A 417 26.33 0.20 -24.36
CA GLU A 417 25.33 0.02 -25.40
C GLU A 417 24.01 -0.53 -24.83
N ARG A 418 22.95 -0.49 -25.64
CA ARG A 418 21.64 -1.08 -25.32
C ARG A 418 21.84 -2.54 -24.90
N ALA A 419 21.41 -2.85 -23.69
CA ALA A 419 21.48 -4.19 -23.13
C ALA A 419 20.15 -4.92 -23.35
N TYR A 420 20.21 -6.23 -23.57
CA TYR A 420 19.05 -7.10 -23.73
C TYR A 420 18.94 -8.05 -22.56
N LEU A 421 17.72 -8.25 -22.05
CA LEU A 421 17.47 -9.05 -20.85
C LEU A 421 16.30 -10.00 -21.09
N GLY A 422 16.34 -11.18 -20.49
CA GLY A 422 15.24 -12.14 -20.49
C GLY A 422 14.61 -12.25 -19.10
N VAL A 423 13.30 -12.50 -19.03
CA VAL A 423 12.59 -12.81 -17.78
C VAL A 423 11.75 -14.06 -18.00
N THR A 424 11.92 -15.05 -17.13
CA THR A 424 11.26 -16.34 -17.26
C THR A 424 10.40 -16.66 -16.04
N SER A 425 9.22 -17.24 -16.26
CA SER A 425 8.45 -17.88 -15.20
C SER A 425 7.75 -19.15 -15.70
N PHE A 426 7.87 -20.23 -14.92
CA PHE A 426 7.32 -21.54 -15.24
C PHE A 426 6.27 -21.95 -14.22
N GLY A 427 5.05 -22.23 -14.68
CA GLY A 427 3.96 -22.70 -13.84
C GLY A 427 4.05 -24.20 -13.60
N ILE A 428 3.60 -24.65 -12.43
CA ILE A 428 3.60 -26.08 -12.06
C ILE A 428 2.75 -26.97 -12.99
N SER A 429 1.80 -26.38 -13.74
CA SER A 429 1.02 -27.05 -14.78
C SER A 429 1.73 -27.15 -16.14
N GLY A 430 3.00 -26.74 -16.21
CA GLY A 430 3.82 -26.69 -17.41
C GLY A 430 3.63 -25.44 -18.27
N THR A 431 2.77 -24.49 -17.88
CA THR A 431 2.61 -23.23 -18.63
C THR A 431 3.79 -22.30 -18.39
N ASN A 432 4.51 -21.99 -19.46
CA ASN A 432 5.72 -21.19 -19.40
C ASN A 432 5.52 -19.81 -20.04
N ALA A 433 6.15 -18.79 -19.48
CA ALA A 433 6.18 -17.44 -20.05
C ALA A 433 7.62 -16.90 -20.08
N HIS A 434 7.98 -16.23 -21.18
CA HIS A 434 9.24 -15.51 -21.32
C HIS A 434 9.04 -14.14 -21.95
N VAL A 435 9.70 -13.13 -21.39
CA VAL A 435 9.68 -11.74 -21.85
C VAL A 435 11.11 -11.28 -22.14
N VAL A 436 11.31 -10.63 -23.28
CA VAL A 436 12.58 -10.03 -23.69
C VAL A 436 12.50 -8.52 -23.54
N LEU A 437 13.42 -7.96 -22.77
CA LEU A 437 13.56 -6.54 -22.50
C LEU A 437 14.77 -5.95 -23.21
N ALA A 438 14.73 -4.65 -23.45
CA ALA A 438 15.88 -3.82 -23.76
C ALA A 438 15.99 -2.63 -22.80
N SER A 439 17.22 -2.26 -22.45
CA SER A 439 17.49 -1.02 -21.74
C SER A 439 17.26 0.21 -22.62
N GLN A 440 16.97 1.35 -21.98
CA GLN A 440 17.03 2.63 -22.67
C GLN A 440 18.49 3.08 -22.80
N PRO A 441 18.86 3.77 -23.89
CA PRO A 441 20.10 4.54 -23.90
C PRO A 441 20.07 5.54 -22.74
N PRO A 442 21.23 5.85 -22.12
CA PRO A 442 21.30 6.89 -21.11
C PRO A 442 20.69 8.20 -21.66
N LEU A 443 19.75 8.76 -20.92
CA LEU A 443 19.22 10.09 -21.26
C LEU A 443 20.37 11.10 -21.12
N ALA A 444 20.55 11.95 -22.13
CA ALA A 444 21.49 13.05 -22.03
C ALA A 444 21.13 13.90 -20.78
N PRO A 445 22.11 14.42 -20.02
CA PRO A 445 21.84 15.37 -18.95
C PRO A 445 21.00 16.52 -19.50
N ALA A 446 19.94 16.90 -18.80
CA ALA A 446 19.09 18.00 -19.25
C ALA A 446 19.89 19.28 -19.08
N ALA A 447 19.65 20.24 -19.97
CA ALA A 447 20.14 21.59 -19.75
C ALA A 447 19.60 22.08 -18.39
N PRO A 448 20.45 22.70 -17.55
CA PRO A 448 19.99 23.28 -16.29
C PRO A 448 18.86 24.27 -16.56
N LEU A 449 17.72 24.08 -15.89
CA LEU A 449 16.63 25.04 -15.96
C LEU A 449 17.03 26.29 -15.17
N ALA A 450 16.59 27.46 -15.64
CA ALA A 450 16.86 28.72 -14.95
C ALA A 450 16.35 28.70 -13.51
N ALA A 451 17.21 29.12 -12.57
CA ALA A 451 16.87 29.32 -11.17
C ALA A 451 15.83 30.44 -11.05
N ARG A 452 14.63 30.09 -10.58
CA ARG A 452 13.53 31.01 -10.26
C ARG A 452 12.62 30.28 -9.27
N ARG A 453 11.69 30.99 -8.63
CA ARG A 453 10.70 30.37 -7.75
C ARG A 453 9.83 29.36 -8.50
N ARG A 454 9.40 28.32 -7.79
CA ARG A 454 8.53 27.24 -8.28
C ARG A 454 7.35 27.09 -7.33
N LEU A 455 6.21 26.64 -7.88
CA LEU A 455 5.04 26.23 -7.10
C LEU A 455 4.97 24.71 -7.10
N ILE A 456 5.03 24.13 -5.90
CA ILE A 456 4.97 22.70 -5.65
C ILE A 456 3.56 22.40 -5.13
N THR A 457 2.88 21.44 -5.73
CA THR A 457 1.48 21.12 -5.40
C THR A 457 1.37 19.77 -4.72
N LEU A 458 0.87 19.74 -3.50
CA LEU A 458 0.63 18.49 -2.77
C LEU A 458 -0.87 18.27 -2.65
N SER A 459 -1.29 17.01 -2.67
CA SER A 459 -2.69 16.67 -2.45
C SER A 459 -2.88 15.35 -1.71
N ALA A 460 -3.97 15.25 -0.95
CA ALA A 460 -4.38 14.05 -0.25
C ALA A 460 -5.90 13.94 -0.09
N ARG A 461 -6.38 12.77 0.35
CA ARG A 461 -7.81 12.53 0.64
C ARG A 461 -8.25 13.13 1.97
N THR A 462 -7.34 13.35 2.91
CA THR A 462 -7.62 13.94 4.23
C THR A 462 -6.55 14.97 4.59
N SER A 463 -6.81 15.79 5.61
CA SER A 463 -5.84 16.75 6.15
C SER A 463 -4.61 16.06 6.76
N GLU A 464 -4.82 14.94 7.43
CA GLU A 464 -3.78 14.15 8.09
C GLU A 464 -2.84 13.55 7.05
N ALA A 465 -3.40 12.92 6.01
CA ALA A 465 -2.62 12.39 4.91
C ALA A 465 -1.85 13.49 4.15
N LEU A 466 -2.38 14.72 4.08
CA LEU A 466 -1.66 15.85 3.46
C LEU A 466 -0.41 16.24 4.27
N ALA A 467 -0.50 16.22 5.60
CA ALA A 467 0.65 16.43 6.47
C ALA A 467 1.68 15.31 6.32
N ASP A 468 1.23 14.04 6.24
CA ASP A 468 2.10 12.89 6.00
C ASP A 468 2.79 12.95 4.62
N VAL A 469 2.09 13.42 3.58
CA VAL A 469 2.68 13.62 2.24
C VAL A 469 3.82 14.64 2.33
N ALA A 470 3.61 15.74 3.07
CA ALA A 470 4.64 16.76 3.25
C ALA A 470 5.86 16.21 4.00
N PHE A 471 5.63 15.43 5.06
CA PHE A 471 6.68 14.78 5.84
C PHE A 471 7.49 13.78 5.00
N HIS A 472 6.83 12.86 4.27
CA HIS A 472 7.53 11.89 3.44
C HIS A 472 8.31 12.54 2.29
N LEU A 473 7.76 13.62 1.68
CA LEU A 473 8.49 14.36 0.65
C LEU A 473 9.74 15.05 1.23
N GLN A 474 9.65 15.58 2.45
CA GLN A 474 10.79 16.15 3.15
C GLN A 474 11.90 15.10 3.37
N GLU A 475 11.55 13.92 3.92
CA GLU A 475 12.51 12.83 4.11
C GLU A 475 13.15 12.40 2.78
N HIS A 476 12.36 12.35 1.72
CA HIS A 476 12.84 11.95 0.41
C HIS A 476 13.86 12.94 -0.16
N ILE A 477 13.58 14.24 -0.09
CA ILE A 477 14.51 15.31 -0.52
C ILE A 477 15.82 15.25 0.28
N ALA A 478 15.79 14.86 1.55
CA ALA A 478 16.99 14.74 2.37
C ALA A 478 17.88 13.54 2.00
N THR A 479 17.33 12.52 1.32
CA THR A 479 18.03 11.26 1.01
C THR A 479 18.42 11.10 -0.46
N GLU A 480 17.74 11.80 -1.37
CA GLU A 480 17.92 11.67 -2.81
C GLU A 480 18.32 13.02 -3.44
N GLU A 481 19.20 13.01 -4.44
CA GLU A 481 19.54 14.22 -5.19
C GLU A 481 18.42 14.58 -6.18
N MET A 482 17.74 15.71 -5.93
CA MET A 482 16.58 16.14 -6.73
C MET A 482 16.70 17.62 -7.11
N ALA A 483 16.18 17.99 -8.28
CA ALA A 483 16.07 19.38 -8.68
C ALA A 483 14.67 19.92 -8.32
N LEU A 484 14.59 21.13 -7.77
CA LEU A 484 13.33 21.79 -7.44
C LEU A 484 12.35 21.86 -8.64
N ALA A 485 12.89 22.06 -9.84
CA ALA A 485 12.09 22.12 -11.07
C ALA A 485 11.46 20.76 -11.42
N ASP A 486 12.13 19.64 -11.13
CA ASP A 486 11.63 18.30 -11.39
C ASP A 486 10.53 17.92 -10.37
N ILE A 487 10.69 18.35 -9.12
CA ILE A 487 9.65 18.22 -8.08
C ILE A 487 8.40 19.01 -8.50
N ALA A 488 8.57 20.28 -8.87
CA ALA A 488 7.45 21.12 -9.28
C ALA A 488 6.75 20.60 -10.54
N TYR A 489 7.51 20.14 -11.53
CA TYR A 489 6.98 19.50 -12.73
C TYR A 489 6.16 18.26 -12.39
N THR A 490 6.75 17.34 -11.61
CA THR A 490 6.10 16.07 -11.28
C THR A 490 4.82 16.31 -10.48
N THR A 491 4.91 17.10 -9.42
CA THR A 491 3.78 17.35 -8.51
C THR A 491 2.60 18.09 -9.16
N SER A 492 2.87 19.04 -10.07
CA SER A 492 1.83 19.87 -10.68
C SER A 492 1.25 19.31 -11.98
N GLN A 493 2.04 18.59 -12.78
CA GLN A 493 1.64 18.14 -14.11
C GLN A 493 1.49 16.62 -14.23
N ARG A 494 2.14 15.85 -13.35
CA ARG A 494 2.22 14.39 -13.46
C ARG A 494 1.61 13.63 -12.27
N SER A 495 1.13 14.34 -11.25
CA SER A 495 0.46 13.73 -10.08
C SER A 495 -1.05 13.98 -10.08
N SER A 496 -1.81 12.99 -9.61
CA SER A 496 -3.25 13.11 -9.34
C SER A 496 -3.54 14.21 -8.31
N GLN A 497 -4.63 14.94 -8.49
CA GLN A 497 -5.01 16.10 -7.66
C GLN A 497 -6.22 15.79 -6.76
N LEU A 498 -5.94 15.36 -5.54
CA LEU A 498 -6.92 14.96 -4.53
C LEU A 498 -7.58 16.18 -3.83
N PRO A 499 -8.66 15.99 -3.04
CA PRO A 499 -9.48 17.09 -2.52
C PRO A 499 -8.79 18.01 -1.51
N PHE A 500 -7.93 17.50 -0.62
CA PHE A 500 -7.14 18.34 0.27
C PHE A 500 -5.86 18.70 -0.46
N ARG A 501 -5.58 20.00 -0.62
CA ARG A 501 -4.49 20.49 -1.46
C ARG A 501 -3.63 21.48 -0.69
N ALA A 502 -2.34 21.49 -1.01
CA ALA A 502 -1.41 22.53 -0.61
C ALA A 502 -0.57 22.99 -1.80
N VAL A 503 -0.20 24.26 -1.78
CA VAL A 503 0.72 24.87 -2.73
C VAL A 503 1.84 25.54 -1.96
N LEU A 504 3.08 25.21 -2.28
CA LEU A 504 4.28 25.75 -1.64
C LEU A 504 5.11 26.51 -2.68
N ALA A 505 5.36 27.79 -2.45
CA ALA A 505 6.23 28.61 -3.28
C ALA A 505 7.65 28.62 -2.71
N ALA A 506 8.62 28.11 -3.47
CA ALA A 506 10.00 28.00 -3.04
C ALA A 506 10.98 28.45 -4.14
N ALA A 507 12.04 29.16 -3.77
CA ALA A 507 13.15 29.53 -4.66
C ALA A 507 14.21 28.42 -4.79
N ASP A 508 14.36 27.62 -3.74
CA ASP A 508 15.32 26.52 -3.63
C ASP A 508 14.78 25.40 -2.73
N LEU A 509 15.57 24.34 -2.54
CA LEU A 509 15.17 23.21 -1.70
C LEU A 509 15.09 23.56 -0.20
N ALA A 510 15.81 24.58 0.26
CA ALA A 510 15.79 24.97 1.68
C ALA A 510 14.49 25.71 2.03
N GLU A 511 14.04 26.63 1.17
CA GLU A 511 12.71 27.26 1.31
C GLU A 511 11.58 26.22 1.21
N LEU A 512 11.73 25.22 0.33
CA LEU A 512 10.77 24.13 0.21
C LEU A 512 10.71 23.31 1.52
N ASP A 513 11.86 22.89 2.05
CA ASP A 513 11.98 22.14 3.29
C ASP A 513 11.32 22.86 4.49
N MET A 514 11.55 24.16 4.63
CA MET A 514 10.88 24.97 5.65
C MET A 514 9.35 24.96 5.49
N SER A 515 8.86 25.05 4.25
CA SER A 515 7.43 25.09 3.97
C SER A 515 6.77 23.72 4.15
N LEU A 516 7.47 22.63 3.81
CA LEU A 516 7.05 21.26 4.08
C LEU A 516 6.97 20.99 5.58
N THR A 517 7.97 21.44 6.35
CA THR A 517 7.98 21.36 7.82
C THR A 517 6.77 22.08 8.41
N ALA A 518 6.47 23.29 7.94
CA ALA A 518 5.31 24.04 8.41
C ALA A 518 4.00 23.31 8.09
N LEU A 519 3.85 22.80 6.86
CA LEU A 519 2.67 22.04 6.44
C LEU A 519 2.48 20.75 7.26
N ALA A 520 3.55 19.97 7.46
CA ALA A 520 3.52 18.74 8.25
C ALA A 520 3.10 19.00 9.71
N ASN A 521 3.47 20.15 10.28
CA ASN A 521 3.12 20.54 11.64
C ASN A 521 1.80 21.34 11.74
N GLY A 522 1.07 21.51 10.65
CA GLY A 522 -0.15 22.33 10.62
C GLY A 522 0.07 23.83 10.92
N GLN A 523 1.29 24.33 10.68
CA GLN A 523 1.70 25.71 10.93
C GLN A 523 1.63 26.55 9.64
N PRO A 524 1.26 27.85 9.74
CA PRO A 524 1.31 28.75 8.60
C PRO A 524 2.76 29.12 8.25
N ALA A 525 3.07 29.26 6.96
CA ALA A 525 4.34 29.76 6.47
C ALA A 525 4.14 30.74 5.29
N PRO A 526 5.05 31.71 5.09
CA PRO A 526 5.04 32.54 3.88
C PRO A 526 5.16 31.67 2.62
N GLY A 527 4.28 31.89 1.63
CA GLY A 527 4.29 31.09 0.41
C GLY A 527 3.67 29.70 0.55
N LEU A 528 3.07 29.37 1.69
CA LEU A 528 2.26 28.17 1.89
C LEU A 528 0.77 28.54 1.83
N TRP A 529 0.04 27.87 0.93
CA TRP A 529 -1.42 27.91 0.88
C TRP A 529 -1.95 26.49 0.99
N GLN A 530 -2.99 26.28 1.79
CA GLN A 530 -3.66 25.00 1.91
C GLN A 530 -5.18 25.17 1.97
N GLY A 531 -5.90 24.16 1.55
CA GLY A 531 -7.36 24.17 1.57
C GLY A 531 -7.95 22.84 1.12
N ARG A 532 -9.27 22.77 1.16
CA ARG A 532 -10.05 21.65 0.63
C ARG A 532 -10.87 22.15 -0.55
N VAL A 533 -10.80 21.42 -1.66
CA VAL A 533 -11.66 21.67 -2.82
C VAL A 533 -13.13 21.54 -2.38
N PRO A 534 -13.99 22.52 -2.70
CA PRO A 534 -15.42 22.45 -2.42
C PRO A 534 -16.06 21.19 -3.02
N ALA A 535 -17.14 20.70 -2.40
CA ALA A 535 -17.84 19.52 -2.90
C ALA A 535 -18.60 19.78 -4.20
N GLU A 536 -19.05 21.03 -4.42
CA GLU A 536 -19.69 21.46 -5.66
C GLU A 536 -18.63 21.91 -6.67
N GLU A 537 -18.82 21.54 -7.94
CA GLU A 537 -17.94 21.99 -9.00
C GLU A 537 -18.01 23.51 -9.16
N PRO A 538 -16.87 24.21 -9.20
CA PRO A 538 -16.86 25.66 -9.35
C PRO A 538 -17.34 26.04 -10.75
N ALA A 539 -18.29 26.99 -10.82
CA ALA A 539 -18.83 27.51 -12.08
C ALA A 539 -17.81 28.26 -12.96
N GLY A 540 -16.55 28.41 -12.51
CA GLY A 540 -15.50 29.14 -13.21
C GLY A 540 -15.34 30.60 -12.77
N PRO A 541 -14.25 31.28 -13.15
CA PRO A 541 -13.94 32.63 -12.70
C PRO A 541 -14.77 33.70 -13.42
N THR A 542 -15.10 34.79 -12.71
CA THR A 542 -15.57 36.04 -13.32
C THR A 542 -14.43 37.04 -13.34
N TRP A 543 -14.14 37.65 -14.50
CA TRP A 543 -13.12 38.71 -14.56
C TRP A 543 -13.76 40.07 -14.30
N LEU A 544 -13.09 40.87 -13.45
CA LEU A 544 -13.55 42.19 -13.03
C LEU A 544 -12.53 43.24 -13.45
N PHE A 545 -12.93 44.18 -14.30
CA PHE A 545 -12.10 45.31 -14.72
C PHE A 545 -12.65 46.61 -14.15
N GLY A 546 -11.95 47.21 -13.19
CA GLY A 546 -12.42 48.43 -12.54
C GLY A 546 -11.34 49.47 -12.32
N PRO A 547 -11.69 50.61 -11.71
CA PRO A 547 -10.72 51.61 -11.28
C PRO A 547 -9.86 51.03 -10.15
N ALA A 548 -8.54 51.09 -10.31
CA ALA A 548 -7.55 50.68 -9.32
C ALA A 548 -6.28 51.55 -9.47
N GLU A 549 -5.40 51.51 -8.48
CA GLU A 549 -4.07 52.09 -8.62
C GLU A 549 -3.21 51.18 -9.53
N PRO A 550 -2.56 51.71 -10.58
CA PRO A 550 -1.63 50.91 -11.37
C PRO A 550 -0.40 50.52 -10.54
N TRP A 551 0.17 49.37 -10.83
CA TRP A 551 1.47 48.98 -10.31
C TRP A 551 2.53 50.05 -10.63
N PRO A 552 3.48 50.31 -9.70
CA PRO A 552 4.63 51.13 -10.00
C PRO A 552 5.36 50.59 -11.24
N ALA A 553 5.68 51.47 -12.19
CA ALA A 553 6.23 51.09 -13.49
C ALA A 553 7.50 50.23 -13.36
N ALA A 554 8.40 50.60 -12.46
CA ALA A 554 9.63 49.84 -12.20
C ALA A 554 9.34 48.41 -11.69
N ALA A 555 8.42 48.26 -10.74
CA ALA A 555 8.06 46.94 -10.19
C ALA A 555 7.40 46.03 -11.24
N PHE A 556 6.53 46.60 -12.08
CA PHE A 556 5.88 45.86 -13.16
C PHE A 556 6.86 45.49 -14.28
N ALA A 557 7.80 46.38 -14.61
CA ALA A 557 8.87 46.09 -15.57
C ALA A 557 9.80 44.96 -15.08
N THR A 558 10.17 44.96 -13.80
CA THR A 558 10.92 43.84 -13.20
C THR A 558 10.16 42.53 -13.31
N PHE A 559 8.85 42.54 -13.03
CA PHE A 559 7.99 41.37 -13.17
C PHE A 559 7.90 40.85 -14.61
N LEU A 560 7.74 41.75 -15.60
CA LEU A 560 7.77 41.37 -17.02
C LEU A 560 9.09 40.72 -17.42
N ALA A 561 10.21 41.21 -16.88
CA ALA A 561 11.53 40.66 -17.16
C ALA A 561 11.81 39.32 -16.44
N SER A 562 11.26 39.12 -15.23
CA SER A 562 11.47 37.90 -14.44
C SER A 562 10.52 36.76 -14.78
N GLN A 563 9.34 37.06 -15.33
CA GLN A 563 8.32 36.05 -15.63
C GLN A 563 8.09 35.81 -17.13
N PRO A 564 8.47 34.63 -17.66
CA PRO A 564 8.24 34.28 -19.06
C PRO A 564 6.77 34.36 -19.50
N LEU A 565 5.83 34.04 -18.60
CA LEU A 565 4.39 34.12 -18.89
C LEU A 565 3.96 35.59 -19.09
N ALA A 566 4.48 36.50 -18.27
CA ALA A 566 4.19 37.93 -18.36
C ALA A 566 4.85 38.55 -19.61
N ALA A 567 6.11 38.19 -19.89
CA ALA A 567 6.80 38.59 -21.12
C ALA A 567 6.05 38.13 -22.37
N SER A 568 5.60 36.86 -22.41
CA SER A 568 4.85 36.31 -23.54
C SER A 568 3.48 36.98 -23.69
N ALA A 569 2.82 37.34 -22.59
CA ALA A 569 1.56 38.08 -22.60
C ALA A 569 1.75 39.47 -23.21
N LEU A 570 2.80 40.20 -22.80
CA LEU A 570 3.13 41.49 -23.39
C LEU A 570 3.44 41.36 -24.89
N GLN A 571 4.25 40.37 -25.29
CA GLN A 571 4.61 40.15 -26.68
C GLN A 571 3.40 39.91 -27.59
N ARG A 572 2.37 39.19 -27.08
CA ARG A 572 1.10 39.00 -27.82
C ARG A 572 0.35 40.32 -28.03
N LEU A 573 0.35 41.19 -27.02
CA LEU A 573 -0.26 42.52 -27.13
C LEU A 573 0.54 43.41 -28.10
N GLU A 574 1.86 43.42 -28.00
CA GLU A 574 2.77 44.15 -28.89
C GLU A 574 2.61 43.78 -30.36
N ALA A 575 2.37 42.49 -30.67
CA ALA A 575 2.12 42.03 -32.02
C ALA A 575 0.88 42.68 -32.68
N THR A 576 -0.04 43.23 -31.88
CA THR A 576 -1.26 43.88 -32.37
C THR A 576 -1.18 45.39 -32.51
N THR A 577 -0.34 46.09 -31.73
CA THR A 577 -0.19 47.55 -31.74
C THR A 577 1.16 48.07 -32.21
N GLY A 578 2.21 47.24 -32.13
CA GLY A 578 3.60 47.66 -32.23
C GLY A 578 4.26 47.85 -30.85
N GLU A 579 5.52 47.42 -30.74
CA GLU A 579 6.34 47.38 -29.51
C GLU A 579 6.57 48.75 -28.87
N ALA A 580 6.75 49.81 -29.68
CA ALA A 580 7.01 51.15 -29.18
C ALA A 580 5.82 51.77 -28.42
N GLU A 581 4.59 51.48 -28.85
CA GLU A 581 3.37 52.01 -28.24
C GLU A 581 3.07 51.33 -26.89
N ALA A 582 3.25 50.01 -26.82
CA ALA A 582 3.14 49.22 -25.60
C ALA A 582 4.18 49.63 -24.54
N ASN A 583 5.46 49.71 -24.94
CA ASN A 583 6.53 50.08 -24.01
C ASN A 583 6.38 51.51 -23.50
N ALA A 584 6.00 52.47 -24.35
CA ALA A 584 5.77 53.86 -23.93
C ALA A 584 4.61 53.97 -22.92
N ALA A 585 3.56 53.15 -23.07
CA ALA A 585 2.40 53.18 -22.19
C ALA A 585 2.64 52.56 -20.80
N LEU A 586 3.74 51.83 -20.60
CA LEU A 586 4.14 51.23 -19.32
C LEU A 586 5.24 52.04 -18.59
N LEU A 587 5.77 53.11 -19.21
CA LEU A 587 6.78 53.99 -18.61
C LEU A 587 6.24 54.79 -17.41
N PRO A 588 7.10 55.22 -16.47
CA PRO A 588 6.70 56.03 -15.31
C PRO A 588 5.89 57.29 -15.65
N ASP A 589 6.23 57.93 -16.77
CA ASP A 589 5.64 59.21 -17.21
C ASP A 589 4.27 59.07 -17.89
N ALA A 590 3.83 57.83 -18.17
CA ALA A 590 2.53 57.59 -18.80
C ALA A 590 1.36 57.86 -17.82
N PRO A 591 0.22 58.42 -18.31
CA PRO A 591 -0.96 58.67 -17.49
C PRO A 591 -1.42 57.40 -16.75
N ALA A 592 -1.73 57.53 -15.46
CA ALA A 592 -2.11 56.39 -14.62
C ALA A 592 -3.27 55.52 -15.20
N PRO A 593 -4.34 56.08 -15.80
CA PRO A 593 -5.38 55.28 -16.44
C PRO A 593 -4.88 54.45 -17.63
N LEU A 594 -3.93 54.99 -18.40
CA LEU A 594 -3.33 54.29 -19.54
C LEU A 594 -2.41 53.15 -19.04
N ARG A 595 -1.60 53.40 -18.01
CA ARG A 595 -0.78 52.37 -17.35
C ARG A 595 -1.63 51.23 -16.80
N LEU A 596 -2.71 51.56 -16.07
CA LEU A 596 -3.62 50.57 -15.50
C LEU A 596 -4.25 49.70 -16.59
N PHE A 597 -4.72 50.33 -17.68
CA PHE A 597 -5.31 49.62 -18.81
C PHE A 597 -4.36 48.57 -19.41
N TRP A 598 -3.11 48.95 -19.69
CA TRP A 598 -2.11 48.01 -20.22
C TRP A 598 -1.77 46.90 -19.23
N GLN A 599 -1.58 47.24 -17.94
CA GLN A 599 -1.33 46.23 -16.90
C GLN A 599 -2.50 45.25 -16.76
N GLN A 600 -3.75 45.73 -16.82
CA GLN A 600 -4.95 44.88 -16.80
C GLN A 600 -5.00 43.92 -17.99
N LEU A 601 -4.58 44.37 -19.18
CA LEU A 601 -4.52 43.50 -20.36
C LEU A 601 -3.41 42.45 -20.26
N VAL A 602 -2.23 42.81 -19.75
CA VAL A 602 -1.16 41.83 -19.48
C VAL A 602 -1.69 40.77 -18.52
N TRP A 603 -2.31 41.17 -17.40
CA TRP A 603 -2.91 40.20 -16.47
C TRP A 603 -3.98 39.34 -17.13
N ALA A 604 -4.87 39.93 -17.93
CA ALA A 604 -5.90 39.19 -18.65
C ALA A 604 -5.30 38.15 -19.59
N GLU A 605 -4.27 38.51 -20.36
CA GLU A 605 -3.56 37.61 -21.27
C GLU A 605 -2.78 36.49 -20.55
N MET A 606 -2.24 36.78 -19.36
CA MET A 606 -1.63 35.76 -18.51
C MET A 606 -2.68 34.76 -18.00
N TRP A 607 -3.80 35.26 -17.47
CA TRP A 607 -4.89 34.41 -16.98
C TRP A 607 -5.54 33.59 -18.08
N ARG A 608 -5.66 34.15 -19.29
CA ARG A 608 -6.13 33.43 -20.48
C ARG A 608 -5.23 32.25 -20.84
N ALA A 609 -3.93 32.38 -20.62
CA ALA A 609 -2.96 31.32 -20.85
C ALA A 609 -2.87 30.32 -19.69
N LEU A 610 -3.25 30.71 -18.46
CA LEU A 610 -2.97 29.93 -17.25
C LEU A 610 -4.17 29.20 -16.65
N GLY A 611 -5.34 29.82 -16.68
CA GLY A 611 -6.55 29.32 -16.03
C GLY A 611 -7.68 29.06 -17.02
N PRO A 612 -8.84 28.62 -16.51
CA PRO A 612 -10.03 28.47 -17.33
C PRO A 612 -10.48 29.84 -17.85
N ALA A 613 -11.14 29.82 -19.02
CA ALA A 613 -11.79 31.02 -19.55
C ALA A 613 -12.82 31.58 -18.54
N PRO A 614 -12.97 32.91 -18.46
CA PRO A 614 -13.97 33.50 -17.59
C PRO A 614 -15.37 33.15 -18.06
N VAL A 615 -16.26 32.80 -17.12
CA VAL A 615 -17.70 32.61 -17.43
C VAL A 615 -18.45 33.92 -17.56
N ALA A 616 -17.89 34.99 -17.00
CA ALA A 616 -18.41 36.34 -17.16
C ALA A 616 -17.27 37.37 -17.08
N ILE A 617 -17.45 38.50 -17.77
CA ILE A 617 -16.58 39.67 -17.64
C ILE A 617 -17.45 40.85 -17.24
N LYS A 618 -17.10 41.51 -16.14
CA LYS A 618 -17.78 42.72 -15.65
C LYS A 618 -16.79 43.87 -15.57
N ALA A 619 -17.24 45.09 -15.84
CA ALA A 619 -16.36 46.24 -15.86
C ALA A 619 -17.01 47.52 -15.34
N HIS A 620 -16.18 48.43 -14.81
CA HIS A 620 -16.60 49.74 -14.32
C HIS A 620 -15.62 50.84 -14.75
N GLY A 621 -16.16 51.99 -15.17
CA GLY A 621 -15.38 53.17 -15.57
C GLY A 621 -14.33 52.86 -16.66
N THR A 622 -13.09 53.25 -16.41
CA THR A 622 -11.95 53.04 -17.32
C THR A 622 -11.58 51.56 -17.48
N GLY A 623 -11.98 50.67 -16.57
CA GLY A 623 -11.84 49.23 -16.76
C GLY A 623 -12.64 48.69 -17.96
N GLY A 624 -13.67 49.42 -18.40
CA GLY A 624 -14.45 49.07 -19.59
C GLY A 624 -13.61 48.97 -20.86
N PHE A 625 -12.50 49.72 -20.97
CA PHE A 625 -11.59 49.61 -22.12
C PHE A 625 -10.89 48.26 -22.16
N ALA A 626 -10.30 47.81 -21.05
CA ALA A 626 -9.61 46.53 -20.96
C ALA A 626 -10.58 45.35 -21.17
N ALA A 627 -11.79 45.46 -20.62
CA ALA A 627 -12.85 44.48 -20.86
C ALA A 627 -13.24 44.41 -22.35
N ALA A 628 -13.48 45.55 -23.00
CA ALA A 628 -13.87 45.60 -24.42
C ALA A 628 -12.79 45.03 -25.36
N VAL A 629 -11.50 45.30 -25.07
CA VAL A 629 -10.38 44.69 -25.79
C VAL A 629 -10.33 43.18 -25.53
N SER A 630 -10.52 42.75 -24.28
CA SER A 630 -10.46 41.35 -23.88
C SER A 630 -11.52 40.47 -24.57
N VAL A 631 -12.64 41.04 -25.02
CA VAL A 631 -13.68 40.34 -25.78
C VAL A 631 -13.65 40.64 -27.29
N GLY A 632 -12.67 41.43 -27.76
CA GLY A 632 -12.52 41.77 -29.18
C GLY A 632 -13.51 42.81 -29.72
N GLU A 633 -14.26 43.50 -28.86
CA GLU A 633 -15.24 44.52 -29.25
C GLU A 633 -14.59 45.88 -29.55
N LEU A 634 -13.39 46.12 -29.02
CA LEU A 634 -12.60 47.32 -29.28
C LEU A 634 -11.17 46.91 -29.61
N SER A 635 -10.60 47.47 -30.67
CA SER A 635 -9.18 47.22 -30.97
C SER A 635 -8.29 47.89 -29.91
N LEU A 636 -7.15 47.27 -29.62
CA LEU A 636 -6.18 47.75 -28.64
C LEU A 636 -5.73 49.19 -28.94
N THR A 637 -5.41 49.50 -30.20
CA THR A 637 -5.04 50.86 -30.65
C THR A 637 -6.15 51.89 -30.39
N ASN A 638 -7.42 51.55 -30.70
CA ASN A 638 -8.53 52.47 -30.48
C ASN A 638 -8.81 52.70 -29.00
N ALA A 639 -8.68 51.66 -28.17
CA ALA A 639 -8.82 51.77 -26.72
C ALA A 639 -7.74 52.68 -26.13
N SER A 640 -6.47 52.46 -26.50
CA SER A 640 -5.33 53.30 -26.08
C SER A 640 -5.52 54.77 -26.48
N ALA A 641 -5.91 55.04 -27.74
CA ALA A 641 -6.14 56.39 -28.22
C ALA A 641 -7.28 57.11 -27.46
N GLN A 642 -8.38 56.40 -27.18
CA GLN A 642 -9.50 56.94 -26.42
C GLN A 642 -9.13 57.25 -24.97
N LEU A 643 -8.33 56.38 -24.33
CA LEU A 643 -7.81 56.60 -22.97
C LEU A 643 -6.81 57.76 -22.92
N ALA A 644 -5.90 57.85 -23.89
CA ALA A 644 -4.96 58.97 -24.01
C ALA A 644 -5.67 60.32 -24.21
N ALA A 645 -6.83 60.31 -24.89
CA ALA A 645 -7.71 61.47 -25.03
C ALA A 645 -8.54 61.79 -23.76
N GLY A 646 -8.32 61.09 -22.65
CA GLY A 646 -8.96 61.36 -21.36
C GLY A 646 -10.37 60.82 -21.21
N ARG A 647 -10.83 59.92 -22.08
CA ARG A 647 -12.18 59.33 -21.97
C ARG A 647 -12.28 58.40 -20.76
N GLN A 648 -13.41 58.48 -20.08
CA GLN A 648 -13.70 57.68 -18.88
C GLN A 648 -14.44 56.38 -19.20
N ARG A 649 -14.96 56.21 -20.44
CA ARG A 649 -15.69 55.03 -20.90
C ARG A 649 -15.39 54.75 -22.38
N PRO A 650 -15.33 53.47 -22.81
CA PRO A 650 -15.10 53.12 -24.20
C PRO A 650 -16.27 53.53 -25.08
N THR A 651 -15.95 54.03 -26.26
CA THR A 651 -16.91 54.23 -27.36
C THR A 651 -16.65 53.17 -28.41
N ILE A 652 -17.61 52.26 -28.56
CA ILE A 652 -17.53 51.15 -29.52
C ILE A 652 -18.33 51.56 -30.75
N SER A 653 -17.63 51.77 -31.87
CA SER A 653 -18.27 52.07 -33.15
C SER A 653 -18.69 50.77 -33.83
N ARG A 654 -19.95 50.34 -33.65
CA ARG A 654 -20.60 49.35 -34.52
C ARG A 654 -21.55 50.08 -35.47
N ASN A 655 -21.60 49.66 -36.73
CA ASN A 655 -22.58 50.14 -37.70
C ASN A 655 -24.02 49.88 -37.21
N GLY A 656 -24.60 50.82 -36.45
CA GLY A 656 -26.04 51.07 -36.38
C GLY A 656 -26.94 50.24 -35.44
N LYS A 657 -26.44 49.35 -34.58
CA LYS A 657 -27.27 48.72 -33.52
C LYS A 657 -26.54 48.65 -32.18
N ALA A 658 -27.21 49.15 -31.13
CA ALA A 658 -26.81 48.91 -29.75
C ALA A 658 -26.91 47.40 -29.43
N PRO A 659 -26.06 46.86 -28.56
CA PRO A 659 -26.02 45.42 -28.28
C PRO A 659 -27.32 44.88 -27.65
N ASP A 660 -27.77 43.71 -28.12
CA ASP A 660 -28.82 42.87 -27.52
C ASP A 660 -28.22 41.85 -26.54
N TRP A 661 -27.48 42.32 -25.54
CA TRP A 661 -27.12 41.50 -24.38
C TRP A 661 -27.33 42.32 -23.11
N GLU A 662 -27.99 41.70 -22.14
CA GLU A 662 -28.21 42.26 -20.80
C GLU A 662 -26.87 42.76 -20.24
N GLU A 663 -26.82 44.08 -20.01
CA GLU A 663 -25.79 44.83 -19.27
C GLU A 663 -24.44 44.13 -19.02
N VAL A 664 -23.40 44.64 -19.70
CA VAL A 664 -22.19 45.02 -18.98
C VAL A 664 -22.74 46.09 -18.08
N THR A 665 -22.99 45.73 -16.84
CA THR A 665 -23.44 46.68 -15.84
C THR A 665 -22.24 47.61 -15.63
N VAL A 666 -22.14 48.68 -16.44
CA VAL A 666 -21.32 49.86 -16.11
C VAL A 666 -21.84 50.50 -14.81
N ALA A 667 -22.98 50.02 -14.30
CA ALA A 667 -23.56 50.28 -12.99
C ALA A 667 -23.74 49.02 -12.13
N ALA A 668 -22.84 48.02 -12.20
CA ALA A 668 -22.76 47.11 -11.06
C ALA A 668 -22.39 47.99 -9.87
N ASP A 669 -23.15 47.91 -8.79
CA ASP A 669 -22.76 48.57 -7.55
C ASP A 669 -21.38 48.03 -7.18
N TRP A 670 -20.35 48.82 -7.47
CA TRP A 670 -18.96 48.44 -7.23
C TRP A 670 -18.73 48.22 -5.73
N GLN A 671 -19.58 48.82 -4.87
CA GLN A 671 -19.64 48.49 -3.46
C GLN A 671 -20.25 47.10 -3.24
N ALA A 672 -21.34 46.73 -3.93
CA ALA A 672 -21.89 45.36 -3.88
C ALA A 672 -20.93 44.28 -4.42
N ILE A 673 -20.17 44.57 -5.48
CA ILE A 673 -19.10 43.66 -5.98
C ILE A 673 -17.97 43.53 -4.94
N ARG A 674 -17.61 44.62 -4.25
CA ARG A 674 -16.67 44.57 -3.11
C ARG A 674 -17.26 43.90 -1.86
N GLN A 675 -18.58 43.83 -1.74
CA GLN A 675 -19.29 43.13 -0.68
C GLN A 675 -19.47 41.63 -0.95
N ILE A 676 -19.08 41.13 -2.13
CA ILE A 676 -18.91 39.69 -2.37
C ILE A 676 -18.00 39.14 -1.26
N GLU A 677 -18.40 38.01 -0.66
CA GLU A 677 -17.82 37.46 0.57
C GLU A 677 -16.28 37.55 0.60
N ALA A 678 -15.77 38.12 1.69
CA ALA A 678 -14.35 38.24 1.96
C ALA A 678 -13.67 36.87 1.83
N GLY A 679 -12.91 36.68 0.75
CA GLY A 679 -12.21 35.42 0.45
C GLY A 679 -12.36 34.92 -0.98
N SER A 680 -13.40 35.33 -1.71
CA SER A 680 -13.67 34.88 -3.09
C SER A 680 -13.13 35.83 -4.17
N LEU A 681 -12.80 37.08 -3.82
CA LEU A 681 -12.17 38.05 -4.72
C LEU A 681 -10.64 37.86 -4.78
N LEU A 682 -10.12 37.62 -5.98
CA LEU A 682 -8.69 37.54 -6.27
C LEU A 682 -8.19 38.90 -6.83
N ASP A 683 -7.82 39.82 -5.95
CA ASP A 683 -7.34 41.15 -6.35
C ASP A 683 -5.93 41.08 -7.00
N MET A 684 -5.79 41.73 -8.15
CA MET A 684 -4.53 41.84 -8.92
C MET A 684 -3.84 43.21 -8.76
N GLY A 685 -4.41 44.11 -7.94
CA GLY A 685 -3.86 45.42 -7.66
C GLY A 685 -2.69 45.44 -6.67
N PRO A 686 -2.03 46.60 -6.48
CA PRO A 686 -0.94 46.76 -5.53
C PRO A 686 -1.43 46.56 -4.09
N THR A 687 -0.91 45.52 -3.42
CA THR A 687 -1.34 45.12 -2.05
C THR A 687 -0.18 45.08 -1.05
N GLY A 688 0.93 45.77 -1.34
CA GLY A 688 2.16 45.73 -0.55
C GLY A 688 3.04 44.49 -0.79
N ARG A 689 2.65 43.61 -1.71
CA ARG A 689 3.43 42.47 -2.22
C ARG A 689 3.98 42.78 -3.61
N SER A 690 4.96 42.01 -4.09
CA SER A 690 5.39 42.08 -5.49
C SER A 690 4.33 41.50 -6.44
N PRO A 691 4.29 41.90 -7.72
CA PRO A 691 3.40 41.29 -8.71
C PRO A 691 3.57 39.77 -8.81
N GLU A 692 4.81 39.30 -8.69
CA GLU A 692 5.19 37.88 -8.70
C GLU A 692 4.53 37.10 -7.55
N ALA A 693 4.70 37.57 -6.31
CA ALA A 693 4.14 36.92 -5.13
C ALA A 693 2.60 36.95 -5.12
N LEU A 694 2.01 37.98 -5.75
CA LEU A 694 0.57 38.04 -5.94
C LEU A 694 0.09 36.97 -6.93
N LEU A 695 0.74 36.86 -8.10
CA LEU A 695 0.43 35.84 -9.09
C LEU A 695 0.51 34.44 -8.48
N GLU A 696 1.61 34.13 -7.77
CA GLU A 696 1.78 32.85 -7.05
C GLU A 696 0.59 32.56 -6.13
N GLY A 697 0.19 33.54 -5.31
CA GLY A 697 -0.92 33.37 -4.38
C GLY A 697 -2.28 33.21 -5.05
N GLN A 698 -2.53 33.88 -6.18
CA GLN A 698 -3.79 33.70 -6.91
C GLN A 698 -3.84 32.37 -7.67
N ILE A 699 -2.72 31.91 -8.25
CA ILE A 699 -2.63 30.56 -8.84
C ILE A 699 -2.94 29.51 -7.79
N ALA A 700 -2.32 29.63 -6.61
CA ALA A 700 -2.54 28.73 -5.50
C ALA A 700 -4.03 28.70 -5.11
N ARG A 701 -4.67 29.86 -4.94
CA ARG A 701 -6.10 29.94 -4.59
C ARG A 701 -7.01 29.31 -5.64
N LEU A 702 -6.76 29.52 -6.93
CA LEU A 702 -7.54 28.87 -7.99
C LEU A 702 -7.38 27.34 -7.97
N HIS A 703 -6.15 26.86 -7.79
CA HIS A 703 -5.86 25.44 -7.68
C HIS A 703 -6.55 24.81 -6.46
N LEU A 704 -6.51 25.49 -5.31
CA LEU A 704 -7.20 25.07 -4.08
C LEU A 704 -8.73 25.09 -4.23
N ALA A 705 -9.26 26.00 -5.07
CA ALA A 705 -10.68 26.06 -5.39
C ALA A 705 -11.14 24.97 -6.38
N GLY A 706 -10.23 24.11 -6.87
CA GLY A 706 -10.57 23.04 -7.80
C GLY A 706 -10.53 23.45 -9.28
N LEU A 707 -10.15 24.68 -9.61
CA LEU A 707 -10.10 25.14 -11.00
C LEU A 707 -8.84 24.60 -11.70
N PRO A 708 -8.94 24.21 -12.99
CA PRO A 708 -7.81 23.68 -13.73
C PRO A 708 -6.76 24.77 -13.99
N ILE A 709 -5.48 24.44 -13.78
CA ILE A 709 -4.36 25.33 -14.07
C ILE A 709 -3.50 24.70 -15.15
N ALA A 710 -3.19 25.46 -16.20
CA ALA A 710 -2.24 25.11 -17.25
C ALA A 710 -0.80 25.24 -16.73
N TRP A 711 -0.41 24.34 -15.83
CA TRP A 711 0.89 24.37 -15.13
C TRP A 711 2.08 24.43 -16.08
N ALA A 712 1.99 23.78 -17.24
CA ALA A 712 3.01 23.81 -18.29
C ALA A 712 3.36 25.24 -18.76
N ASN A 713 2.41 26.17 -18.71
CA ASN A 713 2.63 27.57 -19.13
C ASN A 713 3.33 28.40 -18.05
N TYR A 714 3.14 28.07 -16.77
CA TYR A 714 3.80 28.77 -15.66
C TYR A 714 5.18 28.17 -15.35
N GLN A 715 5.25 26.83 -15.34
CA GLN A 715 6.44 26.04 -15.04
C GLN A 715 6.75 25.08 -16.19
N PRO A 716 7.15 25.60 -17.37
CA PRO A 716 7.56 24.75 -18.49
C PRO A 716 8.81 23.95 -18.14
N GLY A 717 8.78 22.67 -18.51
CA GLY A 717 9.89 21.74 -18.35
C GLY A 717 10.01 21.11 -16.96
N GLY A 718 11.01 20.25 -16.84
CA GLY A 718 11.25 19.38 -15.70
C GLY A 718 11.25 17.92 -16.14
N ARG A 719 11.78 17.05 -15.30
CA ARG A 719 11.81 15.60 -15.50
C ARG A 719 10.85 14.94 -14.55
N LEU A 720 10.17 13.90 -15.04
CA LEU A 720 9.44 13.01 -14.16
C LEU A 720 10.43 12.30 -13.23
N ILE A 721 10.25 12.48 -11.93
CA ILE A 721 11.03 11.82 -10.89
C ILE A 721 10.11 10.93 -10.04
N THR A 722 10.68 9.95 -9.35
CA THR A 722 9.92 9.18 -8.36
C THR A 722 9.63 10.08 -7.16
N LEU A 723 8.38 10.05 -6.69
CA LEU A 723 7.97 10.64 -5.43
C LEU A 723 7.72 9.54 -4.41
N PRO A 724 7.66 9.85 -3.10
CA PRO A 724 7.22 8.91 -2.09
C PRO A 724 5.82 8.37 -2.39
N ASN A 725 5.56 7.16 -1.90
CA ASN A 725 4.23 6.58 -1.97
C ASN A 725 3.22 7.41 -1.17
N TYR A 726 1.95 7.30 -1.58
CA TYR A 726 0.85 7.90 -0.83
C TYR A 726 0.78 7.35 0.61
N PRO A 727 0.65 8.21 1.63
CA PRO A 727 0.55 7.80 3.04
C PRO A 727 -0.88 7.36 3.38
N TRP A 728 -1.16 6.10 3.09
CA TRP A 728 -2.46 5.48 3.35
C TRP A 728 -2.87 5.59 4.83
N GLN A 729 -4.10 6.06 5.07
CA GLN A 729 -4.71 6.18 6.39
C GLN A 729 -5.36 4.84 6.76
N ARG A 730 -4.51 3.88 7.14
CA ARG A 730 -4.92 2.48 7.24
C ARG A 730 -5.75 2.21 8.48
N ALA A 731 -6.86 1.53 8.28
CA ALA A 731 -7.70 0.99 9.33
C ALA A 731 -7.77 -0.54 9.24
N ARG A 732 -8.12 -1.19 10.35
CA ARG A 732 -8.28 -2.64 10.40
C ARG A 732 -9.48 -3.09 9.55
N CYS A 733 -9.20 -3.97 8.59
CA CYS A 733 -10.12 -4.56 7.63
C CYS A 733 -9.92 -6.07 7.64
N TRP A 734 -10.69 -6.77 8.47
CA TRP A 734 -10.59 -8.22 8.56
C TRP A 734 -11.91 -8.87 8.97
N TYR A 735 -12.13 -10.08 8.48
CA TYR A 735 -13.28 -10.87 8.84
C TYR A 735 -13.03 -11.71 10.10
N GLY A 736 -13.77 -11.39 11.17
CA GLY A 736 -13.68 -12.03 12.49
C GLY A 736 -12.90 -11.21 13.53
N ASP A 737 -12.88 -11.73 14.77
CA ASP A 737 -12.27 -11.06 15.93
C ASP A 737 -10.76 -10.84 15.79
N ALA A 738 -10.27 -9.77 16.42
CA ALA A 738 -8.86 -9.40 16.42
C ALA A 738 -8.00 -10.47 17.10
N GLY A 739 -6.96 -10.96 16.41
CA GLY A 739 -6.08 -11.98 16.97
C GLY A 739 -6.71 -13.37 17.10
N ALA A 740 -7.91 -13.59 16.54
CA ALA A 740 -8.35 -14.96 16.26
C ALA A 740 -7.34 -15.54 15.27
N ALA A 741 -6.39 -16.33 15.81
CA ALA A 741 -5.44 -17.11 15.03
C ALA A 741 -6.20 -17.78 13.88
N PHE A 742 -5.55 -18.04 12.74
CA PHE A 742 -6.20 -18.83 11.68
C PHE A 742 -6.55 -20.20 12.28
N VAL A 743 -7.77 -20.30 12.80
CA VAL A 743 -8.32 -21.50 13.36
C VAL A 743 -8.51 -22.38 12.14
N LEU A 744 -7.66 -23.39 12.04
CA LEU A 744 -7.92 -24.52 11.16
C LEU A 744 -9.39 -24.90 11.38
N PRO A 745 -10.22 -25.03 10.33
CA PRO A 745 -11.56 -25.56 10.49
C PRO A 745 -11.47 -26.81 11.36
N ALA A 746 -12.44 -27.01 12.27
CA ALA A 746 -12.41 -27.92 13.42
C ALA A 746 -11.93 -29.38 13.17
N GLY A 747 -11.67 -29.76 11.92
CA GLY A 747 -11.00 -30.98 11.47
C GLY A 747 -9.66 -31.30 12.15
N ALA A 748 -8.85 -30.32 12.57
CA ALA A 748 -7.54 -30.63 13.18
C ALA A 748 -7.64 -31.12 14.65
N LEU A 749 -8.51 -30.52 15.46
CA LEU A 749 -8.75 -30.91 16.86
C LEU A 749 -9.79 -32.04 17.02
N SER A 750 -10.70 -32.21 16.05
CA SER A 750 -11.66 -33.33 16.00
C SER A 750 -10.98 -34.71 15.94
N SER A 751 -9.75 -34.76 15.44
CA SER A 751 -8.96 -36.00 15.35
C SER A 751 -8.69 -36.66 16.71
N LEU A 752 -8.71 -35.88 17.80
CA LEU A 752 -8.50 -36.39 19.16
C LEU A 752 -9.78 -36.98 19.78
N LEU A 753 -10.95 -36.38 19.49
CA LEU A 753 -12.27 -36.80 19.98
C LEU A 753 -12.79 -38.05 19.26
N GLY A 754 -12.43 -38.21 17.98
CA GLY A 754 -12.94 -39.27 17.13
C GLY A 754 -14.34 -38.93 16.58
N GLU A 755 -15.12 -39.97 16.28
CA GLU A 755 -16.43 -39.83 15.67
C GLU A 755 -17.48 -39.45 16.72
N GLN A 756 -18.28 -38.41 16.44
CA GLN A 756 -19.41 -38.06 17.29
C GLN A 756 -20.57 -39.04 17.05
N LEU A 757 -21.08 -39.63 18.13
CA LEU A 757 -22.25 -40.50 18.06
C LEU A 757 -23.53 -39.65 18.00
N PRO A 758 -24.55 -40.08 17.24
CA PRO A 758 -25.85 -39.42 17.23
C PRO A 758 -26.49 -39.47 18.63
N ALA A 759 -27.07 -38.34 19.05
CA ALA A 759 -27.74 -38.23 20.34
C ALA A 759 -28.91 -39.24 20.44
N LEU A 760 -29.03 -39.88 21.60
CA LEU A 760 -30.17 -40.76 21.88
C LEU A 760 -31.44 -39.90 22.02
N ALA A 761 -32.52 -40.28 21.32
CA ALA A 761 -33.78 -39.52 21.31
C ALA A 761 -34.39 -39.23 22.70
N HIS A 762 -34.03 -40.03 23.72
CA HIS A 762 -34.49 -39.90 25.10
C HIS A 762 -33.47 -39.19 26.02
N ARG A 763 -32.32 -38.76 25.50
CA ARG A 763 -31.29 -37.96 26.20
C ARG A 763 -30.64 -36.94 25.24
N PRO A 764 -31.37 -35.90 24.82
CA PRO A 764 -30.85 -34.91 23.87
C PRO A 764 -29.72 -34.04 24.43
N GLN A 765 -29.50 -34.04 25.75
CA GLN A 765 -28.44 -33.29 26.43
C GLN A 765 -27.13 -34.09 26.56
N GLU A 766 -27.13 -35.37 26.18
CA GLU A 766 -25.97 -36.25 26.25
C GLU A 766 -25.25 -36.26 24.89
N HIS A 767 -24.00 -35.81 24.86
CA HIS A 767 -23.14 -35.81 23.68
C HIS A 767 -22.01 -36.82 23.86
N SER A 768 -21.85 -37.71 22.89
CA SER A 768 -20.87 -38.80 22.98
C SER A 768 -19.93 -38.81 21.78
N TRP A 769 -18.65 -39.12 22.02
CA TRP A 769 -17.65 -39.33 21.00
C TRP A 769 -16.91 -40.64 21.22
N GLN A 770 -16.61 -41.37 20.14
CA GLN A 770 -15.84 -42.62 20.19
C GLN A 770 -14.59 -42.56 19.32
N ARG A 771 -13.52 -43.15 19.85
CA ARG A 771 -12.24 -43.26 19.14
C ARG A 771 -11.56 -44.60 19.42
N GLN A 772 -10.91 -45.15 18.40
CA GLN A 772 -10.00 -46.27 18.55
C GLN A 772 -8.55 -45.79 18.71
N TRP A 773 -7.83 -46.36 19.66
CA TRP A 773 -6.46 -46.04 20.01
C TRP A 773 -5.52 -47.22 19.71
N PRO A 774 -4.31 -46.97 19.20
CA PRO A 774 -3.23 -47.93 19.20
C PRO A 774 -2.87 -48.39 20.63
N ALA A 775 -2.26 -49.57 20.75
CA ALA A 775 -1.91 -50.14 22.05
C ALA A 775 -0.97 -49.22 22.85
N GLY A 776 -1.34 -48.88 24.08
CA GLY A 776 -0.54 -48.06 25.00
C GLY A 776 -0.81 -46.55 24.94
N GLU A 777 -1.34 -46.00 23.84
CA GLU A 777 -1.56 -44.55 23.70
C GLU A 777 -2.64 -44.00 24.64
N LEU A 778 -3.76 -44.72 24.79
CA LEU A 778 -4.81 -44.33 25.74
C LEU A 778 -4.29 -44.29 27.18
N GLY A 779 -3.38 -45.22 27.53
CA GLY A 779 -2.75 -45.24 28.84
C GLY A 779 -1.84 -44.03 29.08
N GLN A 780 -1.12 -43.58 28.05
CA GLN A 780 -0.29 -42.37 28.12
C GLN A 780 -1.14 -41.09 28.24
N LEU A 781 -2.25 -41.01 27.50
CA LEU A 781 -3.20 -39.90 27.61
C LEU A 781 -3.76 -39.79 29.03
N LEU A 782 -4.20 -40.91 29.62
CA LEU A 782 -4.75 -40.96 30.98
C LEU A 782 -3.71 -40.69 32.07
N ALA A 783 -2.44 -41.02 31.82
CA ALA A 783 -1.33 -40.73 32.73
C ALA A 783 -0.92 -39.25 32.72
N ASN A 784 -1.38 -38.47 31.73
CA ASN A 784 -1.10 -37.05 31.60
C ASN A 784 -2.37 -36.21 31.87
N PRO A 785 -2.52 -35.63 33.08
CA PRO A 785 -3.69 -34.83 33.44
C PRO A 785 -3.97 -33.67 32.46
N SER A 786 -2.92 -33.04 31.91
CA SER A 786 -3.05 -31.95 30.95
C SER A 786 -3.56 -32.41 29.58
N ALA A 787 -3.28 -33.65 29.18
CA ALA A 787 -3.76 -34.21 27.91
C ALA A 787 -5.26 -34.58 27.98
N LEU A 788 -5.70 -35.15 29.11
CA LEU A 788 -7.12 -35.39 29.37
C LEU A 788 -7.89 -34.07 29.47
N GLN A 789 -7.32 -33.07 30.13
CA GLN A 789 -7.91 -31.73 30.18
C GLN A 789 -8.07 -31.11 28.78
N ALA A 790 -7.02 -31.15 27.94
CA ALA A 790 -7.10 -30.63 26.58
C ALA A 790 -8.16 -31.34 25.72
N LEU A 791 -8.35 -32.66 25.91
CA LEU A 791 -9.42 -33.41 25.25
C LEU A 791 -10.81 -32.93 25.68
N LEU A 792 -11.01 -32.70 26.98
CA LEU A 792 -12.27 -32.21 27.54
C LEU A 792 -12.56 -30.76 27.11
N GLU A 793 -11.55 -29.91 27.06
CA GLU A 793 -11.65 -28.56 26.53
C GLU A 793 -11.99 -28.57 25.03
N ALA A 794 -11.42 -29.49 24.25
CA ALA A 794 -11.79 -29.65 22.84
C ALA A 794 -13.26 -30.07 22.67
N ALA A 795 -13.76 -31.02 23.49
CA ALA A 795 -15.16 -31.41 23.48
C ALA A 795 -16.09 -30.25 23.88
N ALA A 796 -15.71 -29.50 24.91
CA ALA A 796 -16.45 -28.33 25.37
C ALA A 796 -16.49 -27.22 24.30
N ARG A 797 -15.39 -26.99 23.58
CA ARG A 797 -15.34 -26.04 22.45
C ARG A 797 -16.26 -26.46 21.31
N VAL A 798 -16.35 -27.75 21.01
CA VAL A 798 -17.30 -28.28 20.00
C VAL A 798 -18.76 -27.99 20.39
N LEU A 799 -19.08 -28.01 21.69
CA LEU A 799 -20.45 -27.77 22.17
C LEU A 799 -20.78 -26.28 22.39
N TRP A 800 -19.83 -25.47 22.85
CA TRP A 800 -20.12 -24.12 23.37
C TRP A 800 -19.20 -23.00 22.85
N GLY A 801 -18.27 -23.27 21.93
CA GLY A 801 -17.31 -22.28 21.42
C GLY A 801 -16.19 -21.93 22.41
N GLU A 802 -15.49 -20.81 22.18
CA GLU A 802 -14.44 -20.35 23.10
C GLU A 802 -15.03 -19.67 24.35
N ARG A 803 -15.14 -20.43 25.45
CA ARG A 803 -15.49 -19.93 26.78
C ARG A 803 -14.41 -20.31 27.79
N ALA A 804 -14.16 -19.46 28.78
CA ALA A 804 -13.26 -19.76 29.89
C ALA A 804 -13.91 -20.77 30.84
N LEU A 805 -13.54 -22.03 30.70
CA LEU A 805 -14.10 -23.14 31.46
C LEU A 805 -13.04 -23.74 32.39
N GLU A 806 -13.47 -24.24 33.53
CA GLU A 806 -12.64 -25.00 34.48
C GLU A 806 -13.08 -26.46 34.46
N VAL A 807 -12.12 -27.38 34.31
CA VAL A 807 -12.38 -28.82 34.24
C VAL A 807 -11.95 -29.46 35.56
N ASN A 808 -12.93 -29.89 36.35
CA ASN A 808 -12.73 -30.56 37.62
C ASN A 808 -12.80 -32.08 37.43
N VAL A 809 -11.64 -32.71 37.28
CA VAL A 809 -11.55 -34.18 37.16
C VAL A 809 -11.65 -34.80 38.55
N ALA A 810 -12.70 -35.57 38.82
CA ALA A 810 -12.75 -36.44 39.99
C ALA A 810 -11.83 -37.65 39.75
N ALA A 811 -11.08 -38.05 40.80
CA ALA A 811 -9.98 -39.02 40.73
C ALA A 811 -10.26 -40.26 39.84
N PRO A 812 -9.25 -40.76 39.08
CA PRO A 812 -9.44 -41.82 38.09
C PRO A 812 -9.94 -43.12 38.73
N ALA A 813 -10.96 -43.73 38.13
CA ALA A 813 -11.67 -44.88 38.69
C ALA A 813 -11.21 -46.24 38.13
N GLY A 814 -10.35 -46.29 37.11
CA GLY A 814 -9.96 -47.56 36.50
C GLY A 814 -8.74 -47.51 35.58
N LYS A 815 -8.18 -48.69 35.30
CA LYS A 815 -7.13 -48.92 34.28
C LYS A 815 -7.67 -49.91 33.25
N VAL A 816 -7.65 -49.55 31.97
CA VAL A 816 -7.86 -50.49 30.87
C VAL A 816 -6.49 -50.91 30.35
N SER A 817 -6.09 -52.16 30.63
CA SER A 817 -4.86 -52.74 30.07
C SER A 817 -5.21 -53.73 28.96
N SER A 818 -4.67 -53.50 27.77
CA SER A 818 -4.65 -54.45 26.67
C SER A 818 -3.19 -54.81 26.40
N SER A 819 -2.83 -56.11 26.49
CA SER A 819 -1.46 -56.56 26.27
C SER A 819 -1.09 -56.75 24.79
N SER A 820 -2.03 -56.64 23.84
CA SER A 820 -1.73 -56.82 22.41
C SER A 820 -2.75 -56.28 21.38
N GLY A 821 -3.75 -55.49 21.77
CA GLY A 821 -4.81 -55.01 20.86
C GLY A 821 -5.22 -53.55 21.01
N ALA A 822 -5.84 -53.00 19.96
CA ALA A 822 -6.41 -51.66 19.94
C ALA A 822 -7.49 -51.48 21.04
N VAL A 823 -7.59 -50.28 21.58
CA VAL A 823 -8.49 -49.94 22.70
C VAL A 823 -9.47 -48.88 22.22
N TRP A 824 -10.75 -49.05 22.51
CA TRP A 824 -11.76 -48.03 22.24
C TRP A 824 -11.89 -47.11 23.46
N SER A 825 -12.06 -45.81 23.22
CA SER A 825 -12.53 -44.86 24.22
C SER A 825 -13.89 -44.29 23.85
N GLN A 826 -14.67 -43.91 24.85
CA GLN A 826 -15.87 -43.11 24.68
C GLN A 826 -15.87 -41.95 25.67
N LEU A 827 -15.99 -40.73 25.19
CA LEU A 827 -16.25 -39.56 26.02
C LEU A 827 -17.74 -39.24 25.97
N THR A 828 -18.38 -39.08 27.12
CA THR A 828 -19.77 -38.61 27.23
C THR A 828 -19.80 -37.32 28.03
N LEU A 829 -20.44 -36.29 27.49
CA LEU A 829 -20.77 -35.05 28.17
C LEU A 829 -22.29 -34.97 28.36
N ASP A 830 -22.72 -34.82 29.60
CA ASP A 830 -24.12 -34.60 29.96
C ASP A 830 -24.31 -33.13 30.33
N VAL A 831 -24.89 -32.36 29.40
CA VAL A 831 -24.98 -30.90 29.50
C VAL A 831 -26.08 -30.50 30.47
N ILE A 832 -25.68 -29.91 31.60
CA ILE A 832 -26.60 -29.40 32.62
C ILE A 832 -27.14 -28.04 32.17
N GLN A 833 -26.24 -27.14 31.76
CA GLN A 833 -26.56 -25.83 31.18
C GLN A 833 -25.37 -25.34 30.32
N PRO A 834 -25.52 -24.28 29.50
CA PRO A 834 -24.42 -23.81 28.65
C PRO A 834 -23.17 -23.42 29.45
N GLY A 835 -22.06 -24.14 29.26
CA GLY A 835 -20.82 -23.97 30.01
C GLY A 835 -20.71 -24.82 31.28
N GLU A 836 -21.70 -25.67 31.56
CA GLU A 836 -21.68 -26.63 32.67
C GLU A 836 -22.12 -28.03 32.21
N ALA A 837 -21.25 -29.02 32.37
CA ALA A 837 -21.59 -30.42 32.07
C ALA A 837 -20.87 -31.39 32.99
N GLY A 838 -21.54 -32.51 33.30
CA GLY A 838 -20.85 -33.69 33.79
C GLY A 838 -20.14 -34.40 32.64
N PHE A 839 -18.93 -34.92 32.86
CA PHE A 839 -18.26 -35.78 31.89
C PHE A 839 -17.99 -37.16 32.47
N ALA A 840 -18.05 -38.17 31.61
CA ALA A 840 -17.55 -39.50 31.89
C ALA A 840 -16.74 -40.01 30.69
N PHE A 841 -15.56 -40.54 30.97
CA PHE A 841 -14.63 -41.06 29.98
C PHE A 841 -14.45 -42.55 30.21
N TYR A 842 -14.77 -43.34 29.20
CA TYR A 842 -14.78 -44.79 29.24
C TYR A 842 -13.72 -45.38 28.31
N GLY A 843 -13.24 -46.58 28.65
CA GLY A 843 -12.36 -47.37 27.81
C GLY A 843 -12.80 -48.83 27.77
N ARG A 844 -12.54 -49.51 26.65
CA ARG A 844 -12.69 -50.96 26.53
C ARG A 844 -11.63 -51.54 25.60
N ALA A 845 -11.10 -52.72 25.92
CA ALA A 845 -10.32 -53.47 24.94
C ALA A 845 -11.22 -53.88 23.75
N ALA A 846 -10.71 -53.92 22.52
CA ALA A 846 -11.52 -54.27 21.35
C ALA A 846 -12.18 -55.66 21.42
N ALA A 847 -11.63 -56.57 22.24
CA ALA A 847 -12.16 -57.92 22.46
C ALA A 847 -13.22 -58.00 23.59
N GLU A 848 -13.46 -56.93 24.32
CA GLU A 848 -14.36 -56.91 25.48
C GLU A 848 -15.68 -56.19 25.16
N SER A 849 -16.80 -56.72 25.66
CA SER A 849 -18.14 -56.16 25.44
C SER A 849 -18.52 -55.06 26.43
N SER A 850 -17.81 -54.91 27.55
CA SER A 850 -18.11 -53.97 28.63
C SER A 850 -17.20 -52.75 28.62
N TRP A 851 -17.78 -51.55 28.75
CA TRP A 851 -17.05 -50.31 28.96
C TRP A 851 -16.64 -50.13 30.42
N GLN A 852 -15.39 -49.73 30.66
CA GLN A 852 -14.88 -49.39 31.98
C GLN A 852 -14.75 -47.87 32.13
N LEU A 853 -15.20 -47.32 33.26
CA LEU A 853 -15.05 -45.90 33.57
C LEU A 853 -13.58 -45.61 33.92
N LEU A 854 -12.97 -44.71 33.16
CA LEU A 854 -11.57 -44.30 33.32
C LEU A 854 -11.46 -43.01 34.13
N ALA A 855 -12.27 -42.00 33.78
CA ALA A 855 -12.33 -40.72 34.45
C ALA A 855 -13.75 -40.16 34.44
N ARG A 856 -14.09 -39.33 35.42
CA ARG A 856 -15.33 -38.55 35.43
C ARG A 856 -15.08 -37.21 36.11
N GLY A 857 -15.97 -36.28 35.91
CA GLY A 857 -15.87 -34.98 36.57
C GLY A 857 -16.87 -34.00 36.03
N GLU A 858 -16.59 -32.73 36.25
CA GLU A 858 -17.47 -31.64 35.87
C GLU A 858 -16.67 -30.58 35.12
N ILE A 859 -17.31 -30.01 34.11
CA ILE A 859 -16.87 -28.81 33.43
C ILE A 859 -17.75 -27.70 33.97
N VAL A 860 -17.16 -26.67 34.55
CA VAL A 860 -17.89 -25.54 35.14
C VAL A 860 -17.38 -24.20 34.58
N PRO A 861 -18.20 -23.14 34.56
CA PRO A 861 -17.74 -21.81 34.22
C PRO A 861 -16.69 -21.33 35.23
N ARG A 862 -15.57 -20.77 34.77
CA ARG A 862 -14.58 -20.16 35.67
C ARG A 862 -15.22 -18.96 36.40
N PRO A 863 -15.12 -18.83 37.73
CA PRO A 863 -15.72 -17.70 38.44
C PRO A 863 -15.07 -16.39 38.01
N GLU A 864 -15.87 -15.49 37.42
CA GLU A 864 -15.49 -14.11 37.13
C GLU A 864 -15.42 -13.33 38.45
N TYR A 865 -14.22 -12.91 38.85
CA TYR A 865 -14.09 -11.85 39.86
C TYR A 865 -14.25 -10.51 39.15
N PRO A 866 -15.22 -9.65 39.55
CA PRO A 866 -15.42 -8.37 38.90
C PRO A 866 -14.18 -7.49 39.09
N LEU A 867 -13.57 -7.05 37.99
CA LEU A 867 -12.52 -6.04 38.01
C LEU A 867 -13.19 -4.65 38.17
N PRO A 868 -12.80 -3.84 39.16
CA PRO A 868 -13.32 -2.49 39.31
C PRO A 868 -12.60 -1.53 38.35
N GLN A 869 -13.37 -0.79 37.52
CA GLN A 869 -13.04 0.37 36.66
C GLN A 869 -11.69 0.32 35.86
N PRO A 870 -11.66 0.63 34.55
CA PRO A 870 -10.40 0.69 33.80
C PRO A 870 -9.36 1.60 34.48
N VAL A 871 -8.20 1.04 34.83
CA VAL A 871 -7.15 1.75 35.60
C VAL A 871 -6.68 3.01 34.88
N ARG A 872 -6.74 3.04 33.54
CA ARG A 872 -6.46 4.24 32.72
C ARG A 872 -7.36 5.42 33.10
N THR A 873 -8.67 5.20 33.24
CA THR A 873 -9.64 6.23 33.63
C THR A 873 -9.38 6.72 35.05
N ALA A 874 -9.09 5.80 35.97
CA ALA A 874 -8.78 6.16 37.36
C ALA A 874 -7.43 6.87 37.51
N LEU A 875 -6.43 6.50 36.70
CA LEU A 875 -5.09 7.11 36.68
C LEU A 875 -5.13 8.54 36.11
N ALA A 876 -5.97 8.79 35.09
CA ALA A 876 -6.18 10.13 34.52
C ALA A 876 -6.74 11.14 35.53
N ALA A 877 -7.49 10.69 36.54
CA ALA A 877 -8.02 11.52 37.62
C ALA A 877 -7.00 11.78 38.75
N VAL A 878 -5.83 11.12 38.74
CA VAL A 878 -4.77 11.31 39.74
C VAL A 878 -3.79 12.38 39.25
N PRO A 879 -3.47 13.42 40.06
CA PRO A 879 -2.47 14.42 39.68
C PRO A 879 -1.13 13.78 39.30
N ALA A 880 -0.49 14.27 38.23
CA ALA A 880 0.74 13.69 37.67
C ALA A 880 1.82 13.36 38.72
N ALA A 881 2.02 14.25 39.70
CA ALA A 881 2.98 14.08 40.80
C ALA A 881 2.68 12.88 41.74
N ARG A 882 1.48 12.30 41.68
CA ARG A 882 1.03 11.16 42.51
C ARG A 882 0.72 9.89 41.71
N GLN A 883 0.77 9.93 40.38
CA GLN A 883 0.37 8.82 39.51
C GLN A 883 1.26 7.58 39.70
N SER A 884 2.58 7.75 39.80
CA SER A 884 3.52 6.64 40.03
C SER A 884 3.25 5.92 41.35
N GLY A 885 3.05 6.66 42.46
CA GLY A 885 2.73 6.06 43.76
C GLY A 885 1.36 5.38 43.81
N TRP A 886 0.37 5.94 43.11
CA TRP A 886 -0.95 5.35 42.97
C TRP A 886 -0.90 4.04 42.17
N LEU A 887 -0.18 4.02 41.05
CA LEU A 887 -0.03 2.83 40.20
C LEU A 887 0.77 1.73 40.91
N LEU A 888 1.84 2.10 41.63
CA LEU A 888 2.62 1.16 42.44
C LEU A 888 1.75 0.44 43.48
N THR A 889 0.80 1.16 44.08
CA THR A 889 -0.15 0.58 45.04
C THR A 889 -1.02 -0.47 44.38
N ARG A 890 -1.49 -0.25 43.14
CA ARG A 890 -2.29 -1.21 42.37
C ARG A 890 -1.49 -2.44 41.92
N VAL A 891 -0.28 -2.22 41.41
CA VAL A 891 0.65 -3.31 41.05
C VAL A 891 0.97 -4.17 42.27
N SER A 892 1.19 -3.56 43.43
CA SER A 892 1.46 -4.27 44.69
C SER A 892 0.27 -5.08 45.18
N GLN A 893 -0.95 -4.58 45.00
CA GLN A 893 -2.19 -5.33 45.30
C GLN A 893 -2.31 -6.58 44.42
N GLN A 894 -2.04 -6.48 43.12
CA GLN A 894 -2.06 -7.64 42.22
C GLN A 894 -0.95 -8.64 42.54
N ALA A 895 0.23 -8.16 42.92
CA ALA A 895 1.32 -9.00 43.37
C ALA A 895 0.98 -9.77 44.67
N ALA A 896 0.30 -9.13 45.62
CA ALA A 896 -0.18 -9.80 46.83
C ALA A 896 -1.14 -10.95 46.48
N ILE A 897 -2.09 -10.70 45.57
CA ILE A 897 -3.06 -11.70 45.12
C ILE A 897 -2.37 -12.85 44.36
N ALA A 898 -1.41 -12.54 43.50
CA ALA A 898 -0.65 -13.55 42.75
C ALA A 898 0.18 -14.47 43.67
N LEU A 899 0.56 -13.98 44.87
CA LEU A 899 1.20 -14.76 45.93
C LEU A 899 0.20 -15.49 46.85
N GLY A 900 -1.10 -15.43 46.57
CA GLY A 900 -2.14 -16.02 47.41
C GLY A 900 -2.39 -15.26 48.73
N LYS A 901 -1.94 -14.01 48.83
CA LYS A 901 -2.15 -13.13 49.99
C LYS A 901 -3.37 -12.22 49.77
N ARG A 902 -3.86 -11.59 50.85
CA ARG A 902 -4.92 -10.57 50.73
C ARG A 902 -4.37 -9.33 50.01
N PRO A 903 -5.17 -8.62 49.19
CA PRO A 903 -4.72 -7.45 48.43
C PRO A 903 -4.13 -6.33 49.30
N THR A 904 -4.58 -6.23 50.55
CA THR A 904 -4.12 -5.21 51.51
C THR A 904 -2.81 -5.58 52.21
N GLU A 905 -2.27 -6.77 52.00
CA GLU A 905 -1.02 -7.19 52.62
C GLU A 905 0.18 -6.53 51.91
N PRO A 906 1.13 -5.96 52.67
CA PRO A 906 2.24 -5.24 52.09
C PRO A 906 3.19 -6.20 51.35
N VAL A 907 3.51 -5.86 50.11
CA VAL A 907 4.55 -6.52 49.32
C VAL A 907 5.68 -5.52 49.12
N ALA A 908 6.91 -5.88 49.49
CA ALA A 908 8.04 -4.96 49.43
C ALA A 908 8.36 -4.60 47.97
N PRO A 909 8.11 -3.35 47.52
CA PRO A 909 8.15 -3.02 46.10
C PRO A 909 9.57 -2.97 45.52
N GLN A 910 10.58 -2.93 46.39
CA GLN A 910 11.99 -2.84 46.04
C GLN A 910 12.70 -4.22 46.00
N MET A 911 12.03 -5.29 46.41
CA MET A 911 12.57 -6.65 46.31
C MET A 911 12.23 -7.23 44.93
N THR A 912 13.11 -8.07 44.39
CA THR A 912 12.83 -8.76 43.12
C THR A 912 11.70 -9.77 43.29
N LEU A 913 10.98 -10.09 42.22
CA LEU A 913 9.90 -11.08 42.26
C LEU A 913 10.41 -12.45 42.79
N THR A 914 11.65 -12.82 42.47
CA THR A 914 12.29 -14.02 43.02
C THR A 914 12.48 -13.94 44.53
N GLN A 915 12.97 -12.80 45.05
CA GLN A 915 13.13 -12.57 46.49
C GLN A 915 11.79 -12.50 47.23
N LEU A 916 10.71 -12.14 46.54
CA LEU A 916 9.34 -12.14 47.04
C LEU A 916 8.68 -13.53 47.01
N GLY A 917 9.36 -14.56 46.48
CA GLY A 917 8.89 -15.95 46.46
C GLY A 917 7.96 -16.30 45.31
N PHE A 918 7.99 -15.56 44.20
CA PHE A 918 7.17 -15.88 43.03
C PHE A 918 7.64 -17.16 42.32
N THR A 919 6.75 -18.15 42.21
CA THR A 919 6.91 -19.34 41.36
C THR A 919 6.57 -19.02 39.90
N PRO A 920 6.94 -19.87 38.90
CA PRO A 920 6.54 -19.66 37.51
C PRO A 920 5.03 -19.48 37.30
N ALA A 921 4.21 -20.19 38.07
CA ALA A 921 2.75 -20.04 38.06
C ALA A 921 2.29 -18.70 38.66
N ALA A 922 2.94 -18.23 39.73
CA ALA A 922 2.66 -16.91 40.32
C ALA A 922 3.10 -15.76 39.41
N LEU A 923 4.20 -15.92 38.67
CA LEU A 923 4.66 -14.95 37.66
C LEU A 923 3.66 -14.85 36.49
N ALA A 924 3.19 -15.99 35.98
CA ALA A 924 2.15 -16.02 34.96
C ALA A 924 0.85 -15.35 35.48
N SER A 925 0.43 -15.68 36.70
CA SER A 925 -0.74 -15.07 37.35
C SER A 925 -0.61 -13.55 37.50
N LEU A 926 0.56 -13.05 37.92
CA LEU A 926 0.81 -11.61 38.03
C LEU A 926 0.77 -10.93 36.65
N ARG A 927 1.39 -11.52 35.63
CA ARG A 927 1.37 -11.00 34.26
C ARG A 927 -0.05 -10.86 33.75
N ASP A 928 -0.84 -11.92 33.84
CA ASP A 928 -2.20 -11.95 33.31
C ASP A 928 -3.09 -10.92 34.06
N ARG A 929 -2.87 -10.76 35.38
CA ARG A 929 -3.54 -9.74 36.20
C ARG A 929 -3.15 -8.31 35.85
N LEU A 930 -1.88 -8.05 35.53
CA LEU A 930 -1.43 -6.71 35.13
C LEU A 930 -1.93 -6.34 33.72
N VAL A 931 -1.98 -7.30 32.80
CA VAL A 931 -2.60 -7.11 31.47
C VAL A 931 -4.07 -6.72 31.62
N ALA A 932 -4.78 -7.39 32.53
CA ALA A 932 -6.18 -7.08 32.84
C ALA A 932 -6.40 -5.72 33.53
N LEU A 933 -5.34 -5.04 33.99
CA LEU A 933 -5.48 -3.69 34.54
C LEU A 933 -5.57 -2.60 33.46
N GLY A 934 -5.19 -2.82 32.19
CA GLY A 934 -5.05 -1.68 31.28
C GLY A 934 -5.00 -1.91 29.77
N ASP A 935 -5.64 -2.92 29.19
CA ASP A 935 -5.66 -3.14 27.72
C ASP A 935 -4.28 -3.00 27.06
N LEU A 936 -3.25 -3.59 27.67
CA LEU A 936 -1.88 -3.56 27.14
C LEU A 936 -1.63 -4.81 26.28
N PRO A 937 -1.10 -4.69 25.05
CA PRO A 937 -0.74 -5.84 24.24
C PRO A 937 0.51 -6.54 24.81
N ALA A 938 0.34 -7.78 25.28
CA ALA A 938 1.37 -8.79 25.56
C ALA A 938 2.65 -8.32 26.31
N ALA A 939 2.54 -8.08 27.62
CA ALA A 939 3.64 -7.73 28.53
C ALA A 939 4.60 -8.89 28.89
N GLN A 940 5.14 -9.64 27.92
CA GLN A 940 6.04 -10.77 28.21
C GLN A 940 7.37 -10.34 28.88
N GLY A 941 7.88 -9.13 28.58
CA GLY A 941 9.14 -8.62 29.14
C GLY A 941 9.02 -7.88 30.48
N LEU A 942 7.80 -7.74 31.00
CA LEU A 942 7.49 -6.87 32.13
C LEU A 942 7.56 -7.61 33.47
N VAL A 943 7.09 -8.85 33.53
CA VAL A 943 7.08 -9.68 34.75
C VAL A 943 8.21 -10.71 34.67
N LEU A 944 9.44 -10.24 34.88
CA LEU A 944 10.64 -11.09 34.91
C LEU A 944 11.08 -11.37 36.37
N PRO A 945 11.63 -12.56 36.68
CA PRO A 945 11.98 -12.96 38.05
C PRO A 945 12.91 -11.96 38.79
N GLU A 946 13.80 -11.30 38.05
CA GLU A 946 14.79 -10.34 38.53
C GLU A 946 14.27 -8.89 38.66
N ARG A 947 13.07 -8.57 38.18
CA ARG A 947 12.49 -7.22 38.30
C ARG A 947 11.82 -7.00 39.66
N THR A 948 11.73 -5.75 40.08
CA THR A 948 10.98 -5.32 41.27
C THR A 948 9.61 -4.76 40.89
N LEU A 949 8.67 -4.68 41.84
CA LEU A 949 7.34 -4.08 41.57
C LEU A 949 7.43 -2.58 41.24
N ALA A 950 8.43 -1.88 41.80
CA ALA A 950 8.72 -0.49 41.46
C ALA A 950 9.14 -0.35 39.98
N GLN A 951 10.06 -1.19 39.51
CA GLN A 951 10.51 -1.19 38.11
C GLN A 951 9.38 -1.55 37.15
N ILE A 952 8.54 -2.51 37.53
CA ILE A 952 7.34 -2.89 36.77
C ILE A 952 6.39 -1.69 36.64
N THR A 953 6.21 -0.92 37.72
CA THR A 953 5.37 0.28 37.73
C THR A 953 5.93 1.39 36.84
N GLU A 954 7.24 1.63 36.89
CA GLU A 954 7.91 2.63 36.04
C GLU A 954 7.77 2.32 34.55
N LEU A 955 7.80 1.04 34.18
CA LEU A 955 7.61 0.62 32.78
C LEU A 955 6.15 0.68 32.33
N LEU A 956 5.20 0.47 33.25
CA LEU A 956 3.77 0.54 32.94
C LEU A 956 3.25 1.97 32.83
N LEU A 957 3.82 2.91 33.60
CA LEU A 957 3.28 4.26 33.72
C LEU A 957 3.20 5.03 32.37
N PRO A 958 4.24 5.05 31.50
CA PRO A 958 4.18 5.71 30.20
C PRO A 958 3.11 5.10 29.28
N GLU A 959 3.02 3.76 29.23
CA GLU A 959 2.05 3.03 28.41
C GLU A 959 0.59 3.33 28.79
N LEU A 960 0.35 3.64 30.06
CA LEU A 960 -0.96 3.99 30.59
C LEU A 960 -1.32 5.47 30.44
N VAL A 961 -0.32 6.36 30.32
CA VAL A 961 -0.50 7.83 30.21
C VAL A 961 -0.54 8.32 28.76
N VAL A 962 0.15 7.67 27.82
CA VAL A 962 0.30 8.10 26.41
C VAL A 962 -1.01 8.01 25.58
N ALA A 963 -2.04 7.33 26.07
CA ALA A 963 -3.31 7.13 25.35
C ALA A 963 -4.41 8.18 25.64
N ALA A 964 -4.14 9.26 26.38
CA ALA A 964 -5.12 10.32 26.63
C ALA A 964 -4.95 11.49 25.64
N VAL A 965 -5.27 11.26 24.36
CA VAL A 965 -5.56 12.34 23.40
C VAL A 965 -6.83 11.98 22.66
N GLU A 966 -7.97 12.29 23.28
CA GLU A 966 -9.11 12.86 22.56
C GLU A 966 -9.38 14.23 23.17
N PRO A 967 -9.48 15.31 22.37
CA PRO A 967 -10.12 16.52 22.86
C PRO A 967 -11.61 16.21 23.03
N ALA A 968 -12.12 16.37 24.25
CA ALA A 968 -13.55 16.54 24.46
C ALA A 968 -14.05 17.66 23.53
N GLY A 969 -15.19 17.45 22.88
CA GLY A 969 -15.82 18.40 21.97
C GLY A 969 -16.00 19.81 22.56
N PRO A 970 -16.35 20.81 21.75
CA PRO A 970 -16.40 22.20 22.19
C PRO A 970 -17.36 22.32 23.38
N ALA A 971 -16.84 22.84 24.49
CA ALA A 971 -17.65 23.21 25.64
C ALA A 971 -18.71 24.23 25.20
N GLU A 972 -19.97 23.99 25.58
CA GLU A 972 -21.00 25.02 25.53
C GLU A 972 -20.52 26.27 26.28
N PRO A 973 -20.87 27.49 25.82
CA PRO A 973 -20.47 28.70 26.50
C PRO A 973 -21.07 28.72 27.91
N ALA A 974 -20.21 28.92 28.91
CA ALA A 974 -20.59 28.99 30.31
C ALA A 974 -21.73 30.00 30.52
N ALA A 975 -22.83 29.53 31.11
CA ALA A 975 -23.90 30.39 31.59
C ALA A 975 -23.36 31.33 32.71
N PRO A 976 -23.93 32.54 32.86
CA PRO A 976 -23.45 33.50 33.85
C PRO A 976 -23.51 32.95 35.28
N MET A 977 -22.50 33.31 36.06
CA MET A 977 -22.17 32.82 37.40
C MET A 977 -23.26 33.06 38.48
N ASP A 978 -24.37 33.70 38.13
CA ASP A 978 -25.49 34.03 39.02
C ASP A 978 -26.50 32.86 39.16
N ASP A 979 -26.50 31.87 38.26
CA ASP A 979 -27.49 30.78 38.28
C ASP A 979 -27.08 29.58 39.18
N ILE A 980 -25.81 29.47 39.55
CA ILE A 980 -25.31 28.37 40.40
C ILE A 980 -25.73 28.56 41.87
N ALA A 981 -25.78 29.80 42.36
CA ALA A 981 -26.22 30.10 43.72
C ALA A 981 -27.73 29.83 43.91
N ALA A 982 -28.55 30.13 42.89
CA ALA A 982 -29.98 29.83 42.89
C ALA A 982 -30.24 28.31 42.86
N ARG A 983 -29.47 27.56 42.05
CA ARG A 983 -29.55 26.10 41.97
C ARG A 983 -29.15 25.42 43.28
N LEU A 984 -28.12 25.93 43.97
CA LEU A 984 -27.66 25.41 45.26
C LEU A 984 -28.63 25.70 46.40
N ALA A 985 -29.30 26.85 46.39
CA ALA A 985 -30.35 27.17 47.35
C ALA A 985 -31.58 26.25 47.16
N GLN A 986 -31.98 25.99 45.91
CA GLN A 986 -33.09 25.10 45.60
C GLN A 986 -32.81 23.63 45.96
N LEU A 987 -31.57 23.16 45.76
CA LEU A 987 -31.15 21.80 46.15
C LEU A 987 -31.01 21.63 47.67
N LEU A 988 -30.79 22.70 48.43
CA LEU A 988 -30.75 22.64 49.89
C LEU A 988 -32.16 22.63 50.50
N ASP A 989 -33.12 23.35 49.90
CA ASP A 989 -34.55 23.30 50.28
C ASP A 989 -35.23 21.96 49.90
N GLU A 990 -34.71 21.22 48.92
CA GLU A 990 -35.21 19.88 48.57
C GLU A 990 -34.61 18.74 49.43
N ILE A 991 -33.59 19.05 50.24
CA ILE A 991 -32.93 18.09 51.15
C ILE A 991 -33.46 18.18 52.59
N GLU A 992 -34.09 19.29 52.99
CA GLU A 992 -34.94 19.39 54.21
C GLU A 992 -36.35 18.86 53.97
#